data_AF-A0A952UBA5-F1
#
_entry.id   AF-A0A952UBA5-F1
#
_cell.length_a   1.000
_cell.length_b   1.000
_cell.length_c   1.000
_cell.angle_alpha   90.00
_cell.angle_beta   90.00
_cell.angle_gamma   90.00
#
_symmetry.space_group_name_H-M   'P 1'
#
loop_
_entity.id
_entity.type
_entity.pdbx_description
1 polymer ?
#
loop_
_entity_poly.entity_id
_entity_poly.type
_entity_poly.pdbx_seq_one_letter_code
_entity_poly.pdbx_strand_id
1 'polypeptide(L)'
;MTSPAPRSLRRASTVAATGFAILFTAMLGAGVGIAVLGDAAPAKADPPIVAFPTPGSTVPGNDFTASGTSNEPFDITIRMNADPTDRCIIAAGVGTWSWECAVTGLSGGSQTLRVIQNGVEHTVSFTLEGAPLTVAFPIDGGAVYGSLDSARGTGDSGDSVFFEIDGGAWCATGAPADPGDAWSCAGAPLAAPGAHTFSVFQAAKTVAGSFTVHATLPAPATHNGGGVVERVAADLASGLTVTGTGEYYSEEPVEVVSSIYAQPYTPGDSSLHSCTTTPASDGTWSCLFATVPPDGSYALGVQQSLPATGSTDGPTVTLTIDSTAPPAPPPPAPVAIVPPPVAAEVENPTEPEPTATPAPTTPPTVATPAPASPTEPAAGDTSLGSGVQHPGPGWNDPTVVGSTLRTVAEFDLQPSTIATAAGIAAGLVLLIVFPARLLDSTIRSNYQRAFNWLERLLSRARRARQTMEASRALRRSVTAAMLLGSAVLLGFTDPGFGLNAASLRLTIALAVTVAVLALVRGLATGALAQRLWSVDWRLSLRPGGILMLIVGVLITRLLGLEPGILLGVWLGASLSRYLGVEREAKLVLATTSMVTALGLTAWLGYSLVTPIATADPGFGILLAQEVFATITLKSLATFVVLLLPLTFLDGKTLWDWSRIGWFVTYLALAFVFALIVLPLPGQWSQLETPTVLLVSVFGGFALLSLAVWAWFRMRYPPSPAAVRRRQ
;
A
#
# COMPACT_ATOMS: atom_id res chain seq x y z
N MET A 1 -81.08 -1.17 11.19
CA MET A 1 -80.18 -1.05 10.02
C MET A 1 -79.91 0.42 9.75
N THR A 2 -78.74 0.91 10.14
CA THR A 2 -78.02 2.06 9.55
C THR A 2 -76.79 2.31 10.44
N SER A 3 -75.64 1.81 9.99
CA SER A 3 -74.33 2.09 10.59
C SER A 3 -73.70 3.28 9.87
N PRO A 4 -73.14 4.30 10.56
CA PRO A 4 -72.46 5.41 9.90
C PRO A 4 -71.02 5.00 9.52
N ALA A 5 -70.68 5.12 8.24
CA ALA A 5 -69.34 4.92 7.72
C ALA A 5 -68.36 6.04 8.17
N PRO A 6 -67.06 5.76 8.40
CA PRO A 6 -66.13 6.72 8.98
C PRO A 6 -65.61 7.71 7.92
N ARG A 7 -66.06 8.97 8.02
CA ARG A 7 -65.58 10.10 7.21
C ARG A 7 -64.21 10.66 7.65
N SER A 8 -63.61 10.14 8.73
CA SER A 8 -62.36 10.67 9.32
C SER A 8 -61.08 10.26 8.59
N LEU A 9 -61.04 9.07 7.97
CA LEU A 9 -59.84 8.55 7.28
C LEU A 9 -59.48 9.32 6.00
N ARG A 10 -60.47 9.84 5.25
CA ARG A 10 -60.23 10.57 3.99
C ARG A 10 -59.69 12.00 4.18
N ARG A 11 -59.93 12.63 5.34
CA ARG A 11 -59.42 13.99 5.63
C ARG A 11 -57.99 13.97 6.18
N ALA A 12 -57.63 12.97 6.98
CA ALA A 12 -56.26 12.78 7.43
C ALA A 12 -55.31 12.43 6.26
N SER A 13 -55.77 11.59 5.32
CA SER A 13 -54.98 11.22 4.13
C SER A 13 -54.72 12.40 3.19
N THR A 14 -55.63 13.38 3.11
CA THR A 14 -55.46 14.55 2.25
C THR A 14 -54.51 15.57 2.86
N VAL A 15 -54.56 15.81 4.18
CA VAL A 15 -53.64 16.75 4.86
C VAL A 15 -52.20 16.21 4.88
N ALA A 16 -52.01 14.91 5.15
CA ALA A 16 -50.70 14.26 5.09
C ALA A 16 -50.13 14.22 3.65
N ALA A 17 -50.97 13.93 2.65
CA ALA A 17 -50.54 13.97 1.24
C ALA A 17 -50.18 15.39 0.77
N THR A 18 -50.85 16.42 1.28
CA THR A 18 -50.55 17.82 0.93
C THR A 18 -49.27 18.30 1.61
N GLY A 19 -49.04 17.94 2.88
CA GLY A 19 -47.78 18.20 3.59
C GLY A 19 -46.59 17.50 2.94
N PHE A 20 -46.78 16.25 2.50
CA PHE A 20 -45.76 15.49 1.76
C PHE A 20 -45.51 16.06 0.37
N ALA A 21 -46.56 16.48 -0.36
CA ALA A 21 -46.40 17.16 -1.65
C ALA A 21 -45.64 18.48 -1.51
N ILE A 22 -45.84 19.24 -0.43
CA ILE A 22 -45.11 20.48 -0.12
C ILE A 22 -43.66 20.18 0.28
N LEU A 23 -43.38 19.13 1.06
CA LEU A 23 -42.00 18.73 1.38
C LEU A 23 -41.26 18.16 0.16
N PHE A 24 -41.96 17.44 -0.71
CA PHE A 24 -41.45 16.89 -1.96
C PHE A 24 -41.18 18.00 -2.99
N THR A 25 -42.08 18.99 -3.13
CA THR A 25 -41.84 20.18 -3.97
C THR A 25 -40.86 21.16 -3.34
N ALA A 26 -40.75 21.25 -2.01
CA ALA A 26 -39.72 22.03 -1.34
C ALA A 26 -38.35 21.34 -1.42
N MET A 27 -38.25 20.01 -1.49
CA MET A 27 -36.98 19.32 -1.76
C MET A 27 -36.59 19.36 -3.24
N LEU A 28 -37.56 19.27 -4.15
CA LEU A 28 -37.35 19.55 -5.59
C LEU A 28 -37.10 21.04 -5.87
N GLY A 29 -37.55 21.94 -4.99
CA GLY A 29 -37.40 23.39 -5.11
C GLY A 29 -36.17 23.95 -4.39
N ALA A 30 -35.77 23.37 -3.25
CA ALA A 30 -34.55 23.69 -2.52
C ALA A 30 -33.33 22.96 -3.12
N GLY A 31 -33.55 21.80 -3.75
CA GLY A 31 -32.64 21.23 -4.73
C GLY A 31 -32.84 21.94 -6.05
N VAL A 32 -32.33 23.18 -6.15
CA VAL A 32 -31.96 23.90 -7.38
C VAL A 32 -32.63 23.34 -8.63
N GLY A 33 -33.68 24.02 -9.07
CA GLY A 33 -34.39 23.70 -10.29
C GLY A 33 -33.46 23.22 -11.40
N ILE A 34 -33.94 22.20 -12.09
CA ILE A 34 -33.43 21.47 -13.27
C ILE A 34 -33.09 22.40 -14.48
N ALA A 35 -32.94 23.71 -14.25
CA ALA A 35 -32.88 24.76 -15.24
C ALA A 35 -31.49 25.41 -15.39
N VAL A 36 -30.37 24.70 -15.22
CA VAL A 36 -29.06 25.12 -15.78
C VAL A 36 -28.21 23.88 -16.10
N LEU A 37 -28.63 23.07 -17.06
CA LEU A 37 -27.83 21.94 -17.56
C LEU A 37 -27.51 22.06 -19.06
N GLY A 38 -27.78 23.23 -19.65
CA GLY A 38 -27.49 23.55 -21.06
C GLY A 38 -26.16 24.27 -21.27
N ASP A 39 -25.15 24.06 -20.43
CA ASP A 39 -23.81 24.58 -20.73
C ASP A 39 -23.14 23.71 -21.78
N ALA A 40 -22.49 24.35 -22.75
CA ALA A 40 -21.73 23.68 -23.80
C ALA A 40 -20.76 22.63 -23.22
N ALA A 41 -20.59 21.52 -23.97
CA ALA A 41 -19.63 20.47 -23.66
C ALA A 41 -18.29 21.09 -23.21
N PRO A 42 -17.63 20.53 -22.17
CA PRO A 42 -16.39 21.10 -21.66
C PRO A 42 -15.43 21.32 -22.83
N ALA A 43 -14.91 22.54 -22.97
CA ALA A 43 -13.75 22.77 -23.82
C ALA A 43 -12.69 21.75 -23.38
N LYS A 44 -12.10 21.06 -24.36
CA LYS A 44 -11.02 20.11 -24.10
C LYS A 44 -9.98 20.86 -23.26
N ALA A 45 -9.69 20.37 -22.06
CA ALA A 45 -8.65 20.95 -21.21
C ALA A 45 -7.40 21.15 -22.07
N ASP A 46 -6.78 22.33 -21.98
CA ASP A 46 -5.55 22.59 -22.71
C ASP A 46 -4.51 21.58 -22.21
N PRO A 47 -3.80 20.87 -23.10
CA PRO A 47 -2.81 19.90 -22.68
C PRO A 47 -1.75 20.62 -21.83
N PRO A 48 -1.24 19.99 -20.75
CA PRO A 48 -0.12 20.54 -20.00
C PRO A 48 1.03 20.82 -20.96
N ILE A 49 1.59 22.02 -20.86
CA ILE A 49 2.71 22.42 -21.71
C ILE A 49 3.95 21.76 -21.13
N VAL A 50 4.62 20.94 -21.94
CA VAL A 50 5.93 20.36 -21.60
C VAL A 50 7.01 21.31 -22.07
N ALA A 51 7.79 21.84 -21.13
CA ALA A 51 8.94 22.70 -21.42
C ALA A 51 10.20 21.87 -21.70
N PHE A 52 10.38 20.76 -21.00
CA PHE A 52 11.50 19.84 -21.19
C PHE A 52 11.09 18.38 -20.90
N PRO A 53 11.52 17.41 -21.71
CA PRO A 53 12.31 17.53 -22.94
C PRO A 53 11.50 18.14 -24.09
N THR A 54 12.17 18.73 -25.07
CA THR A 54 11.51 19.25 -26.27
C THR A 54 11.29 18.12 -27.30
N PRO A 55 10.21 18.15 -28.10
CA PRO A 55 9.95 17.11 -29.08
C PRO A 55 11.12 16.94 -30.07
N GLY A 56 11.60 15.71 -30.23
CA GLY A 56 12.70 15.35 -31.12
C GLY A 56 14.10 15.73 -30.60
N SER A 57 14.22 16.23 -29.38
CA SER A 57 15.53 16.53 -28.79
C SER A 57 16.30 15.29 -28.37
N THR A 58 17.62 15.45 -28.25
CA THR A 58 18.51 14.47 -27.63
C THR A 58 18.88 14.98 -26.23
N VAL A 59 18.67 14.13 -25.22
CA VAL A 59 18.94 14.44 -23.81
C VAL A 59 20.15 13.63 -23.35
N PRO A 60 21.18 14.27 -22.75
CA PRO A 60 22.37 13.58 -22.28
C PRO A 60 22.08 12.62 -21.12
N GLY A 61 22.80 11.49 -21.09
CA GLY A 61 22.76 10.52 -19.98
C GLY A 61 21.46 9.69 -19.92
N ASN A 62 21.18 9.16 -18.73
CA ASN A 62 20.07 8.25 -18.43
C ASN A 62 18.98 8.86 -17.53
N ASP A 63 19.27 10.05 -17.01
CA ASP A 63 18.49 10.74 -16.00
C ASP A 63 18.18 12.16 -16.47
N PHE A 64 16.97 12.65 -16.21
CA PHE A 64 16.58 14.01 -16.56
C PHE A 64 15.45 14.54 -15.68
N THR A 65 15.27 15.86 -15.66
CA THR A 65 14.14 16.50 -14.95
C THR A 65 13.12 16.98 -15.96
N ALA A 66 12.00 16.27 -16.07
CA ALA A 66 10.86 16.69 -16.87
C ALA A 66 10.24 17.96 -16.25
N SER A 67 9.93 18.96 -17.07
CA SER A 67 9.34 20.21 -16.58
C SER A 67 8.31 20.79 -17.54
N GLY A 68 7.45 21.64 -17.01
CA GLY A 68 6.42 22.31 -17.80
C GLY A 68 5.52 23.23 -16.98
N THR A 69 4.45 23.67 -17.62
CA THR A 69 3.42 24.51 -17.01
C THR A 69 2.03 23.94 -17.24
N SER A 70 1.12 24.25 -16.32
CA SER A 70 -0.30 23.94 -16.44
C SER A 70 -1.12 25.05 -15.80
N ASN A 71 -2.33 25.25 -16.29
CA ASN A 71 -3.35 26.13 -15.71
C ASN A 71 -4.51 25.35 -15.09
N GLU A 72 -4.42 24.02 -15.09
CA GLU A 72 -5.49 23.12 -14.64
C GLU A 72 -5.27 22.69 -13.18
N PRO A 73 -6.32 22.60 -12.35
CA PRO A 73 -6.23 22.24 -10.94
C PRO A 73 -6.19 20.71 -10.71
N PHE A 74 -5.54 19.96 -11.60
CA PHE A 74 -5.36 18.50 -11.46
C PHE A 74 -3.90 18.12 -11.32
N ASP A 75 -3.69 17.06 -10.53
CA ASP A 75 -2.38 16.45 -10.41
C ASP A 75 -1.87 15.98 -11.77
N ILE A 76 -0.56 16.10 -11.96
CA ILE A 76 0.12 15.64 -13.16
C ILE A 76 0.77 14.30 -12.84
N THR A 77 0.43 13.28 -13.63
CA THR A 77 1.09 11.97 -13.56
C THR A 77 2.07 11.85 -14.72
N ILE A 78 3.31 11.51 -14.40
CA ILE A 78 4.38 11.29 -15.39
C ILE A 78 4.61 9.79 -15.57
N ARG A 79 4.59 9.33 -16.81
CA ARG A 79 4.96 7.96 -17.22
C ARG A 79 5.95 7.98 -18.37
N MET A 80 6.65 6.86 -18.52
CA MET A 80 7.61 6.65 -19.62
C MET A 80 7.12 5.51 -20.51
N ASN A 81 7.15 5.71 -21.82
CA ASN A 81 6.83 4.68 -22.82
C ASN A 81 5.47 4.00 -22.58
N ALA A 82 5.33 2.74 -22.99
CA ALA A 82 4.15 1.94 -22.71
C ALA A 82 4.07 1.45 -21.24
N ASP A 83 5.03 1.82 -20.37
CA ASP A 83 5.04 1.40 -18.97
C ASP A 83 3.91 2.10 -18.19
N PRO A 84 3.01 1.33 -17.55
CA PRO A 84 1.94 1.90 -16.72
C PRO A 84 2.44 2.44 -15.37
N THR A 85 3.71 2.27 -15.02
CA THR A 85 4.29 2.70 -13.74
C THR A 85 4.43 4.21 -13.67
N ASP A 86 3.85 4.81 -12.63
CA ASP A 86 3.94 6.26 -12.38
C ASP A 86 5.35 6.60 -11.88
N ARG A 87 6.09 7.45 -12.62
CA ARG A 87 7.40 7.98 -12.19
C ARG A 87 7.25 9.10 -11.16
N CYS A 88 6.29 10.00 -11.40
CA CYS A 88 5.94 11.08 -10.50
C CYS A 88 4.44 11.33 -10.48
N ILE A 89 3.94 11.83 -9.34
CA ILE A 89 2.62 12.43 -9.20
C ILE A 89 2.84 13.81 -8.58
N ILE A 90 2.61 14.87 -9.35
CA ILE A 90 2.81 16.26 -8.92
C ILE A 90 1.45 16.85 -8.55
N ALA A 91 1.34 17.39 -7.33
CA ALA A 91 0.11 17.98 -6.84
C ALA A 91 -0.25 19.27 -7.60
N ALA A 92 -1.53 19.45 -7.89
CA ALA A 92 -2.04 20.63 -8.58
C ALA A 92 -1.72 21.95 -7.87
N GLY A 93 -1.35 22.97 -8.65
CA GLY A 93 -1.23 24.36 -8.21
C GLY A 93 -2.53 25.16 -8.39
N VAL A 94 -2.47 26.44 -8.02
CA VAL A 94 -3.55 27.42 -8.25
C VAL A 94 -3.15 28.40 -9.36
N GLY A 95 -4.09 28.70 -10.27
CA GLY A 95 -3.80 29.55 -11.44
C GLY A 95 -2.88 28.84 -12.44
N THR A 96 -2.00 29.59 -13.11
CA THR A 96 -0.92 29.00 -13.91
C THR A 96 0.23 28.61 -12.97
N TRP A 97 0.62 27.35 -12.98
CA TRP A 97 1.65 26.78 -12.13
C TRP A 97 2.66 25.96 -12.92
N SER A 98 3.90 25.88 -12.43
CA SER A 98 4.97 25.07 -13.01
C SER A 98 5.11 23.75 -12.27
N TRP A 99 5.55 22.72 -12.98
CA TRP A 99 5.77 21.39 -12.45
C TRP A 99 7.14 20.86 -12.87
N GLU A 100 7.71 20.01 -12.02
CA GLU A 100 8.99 19.34 -12.23
C GLU A 100 8.94 17.91 -11.71
N CYS A 101 9.62 16.99 -12.40
CA CYS A 101 9.72 15.59 -12.04
C CYS A 101 11.09 15.04 -12.44
N ALA A 102 11.85 14.55 -11.46
CA ALA A 102 13.09 13.83 -11.70
C ALA A 102 12.78 12.40 -12.17
N VAL A 103 13.27 12.03 -13.35
CA VAL A 103 13.13 10.70 -13.94
C VAL A 103 14.54 10.11 -14.06
N THR A 104 14.76 8.93 -13.47
CA THR A 104 16.09 8.31 -13.40
C THR A 104 16.08 6.83 -13.82
N GLY A 105 17.25 6.29 -14.18
CA GLY A 105 17.45 4.88 -14.47
C GLY A 105 16.69 4.41 -15.70
N LEU A 106 16.78 5.16 -16.79
CA LEU A 106 16.24 4.75 -18.10
C LEU A 106 17.38 4.24 -18.99
N SER A 107 17.09 3.32 -19.91
CA SER A 107 18.05 2.97 -20.97
C SER A 107 18.17 4.09 -22.01
N GLY A 108 19.32 4.18 -22.68
CA GLY A 108 19.47 5.03 -23.86
C GLY A 108 18.52 4.64 -25.00
N GLY A 109 18.39 5.52 -25.99
CA GLY A 109 17.58 5.31 -27.18
C GLY A 109 16.27 6.12 -27.19
N SER A 110 15.33 5.69 -28.03
CA SER A 110 14.06 6.41 -28.24
C SER A 110 13.14 6.27 -27.03
N GLN A 111 12.75 7.41 -26.48
CA GLN A 111 11.90 7.51 -25.30
C GLN A 111 10.65 8.33 -25.60
N THR A 112 9.55 7.98 -24.94
CA THR A 112 8.30 8.75 -24.99
C THR A 112 7.88 9.15 -23.59
N LEU A 113 7.97 10.45 -23.28
CA LEU A 113 7.42 11.02 -22.05
C LEU A 113 5.90 11.15 -22.20
N ARG A 114 5.14 10.64 -21.23
CA ARG A 114 3.67 10.73 -21.21
C ARG A 114 3.25 11.51 -19.98
N VAL A 115 2.76 12.72 -20.23
CA VAL A 115 2.26 13.64 -19.21
C VAL A 115 0.74 13.52 -19.20
N ILE A 116 0.20 12.97 -18.11
CA ILE A 116 -1.22 12.72 -17.97
C ILE A 116 -1.76 13.73 -16.98
N GLN A 117 -2.68 14.58 -17.43
CA GLN A 117 -3.40 15.50 -16.57
C GLN A 117 -4.87 15.40 -16.90
N ASN A 118 -5.71 15.18 -15.88
CA ASN A 118 -7.16 15.07 -16.07
C ASN A 118 -7.58 13.98 -17.11
N GLY A 119 -6.82 12.89 -17.19
CA GLY A 119 -7.05 11.83 -18.18
C GLY A 119 -6.73 12.20 -19.63
N VAL A 120 -6.30 13.44 -19.88
CA VAL A 120 -5.70 13.86 -21.15
C VAL A 120 -4.23 13.54 -21.10
N GLU A 121 -3.77 12.80 -22.10
CA GLU A 121 -2.38 12.42 -22.23
C GLU A 121 -1.70 13.29 -23.29
N HIS A 122 -0.59 13.90 -22.92
CA HIS A 122 0.30 14.61 -23.82
C HIS A 122 1.62 13.83 -23.90
N THR A 123 2.01 13.47 -25.13
CA THR A 123 3.20 12.65 -25.37
C THR A 123 4.29 13.46 -26.04
N VAL A 124 5.51 13.34 -25.54
CA VAL A 124 6.70 13.95 -26.15
C VAL A 124 7.72 12.85 -26.43
N SER A 125 8.07 12.68 -27.71
CA SER A 125 9.12 11.76 -28.12
C SER A 125 10.46 12.48 -28.17
N PHE A 126 11.51 11.84 -27.65
CA PHE A 126 12.87 12.35 -27.57
C PHE A 126 13.85 11.17 -27.50
N THR A 127 15.14 11.42 -27.61
CA THR A 127 16.19 10.39 -27.56
C THR A 127 17.06 10.61 -26.33
N LEU A 128 17.30 9.57 -25.53
CA LEU A 128 18.34 9.57 -24.50
C LEU A 128 19.66 9.08 -25.08
N GLU A 129 20.76 9.77 -24.79
CA GLU A 129 22.10 9.27 -25.16
C GLU A 129 22.46 8.01 -24.39
N GLY A 130 22.02 7.90 -23.13
CA GLY A 130 22.31 6.79 -22.23
C GLY A 130 23.78 6.70 -21.81
N ALA A 131 24.16 5.64 -21.11
CA ALA A 131 25.52 5.51 -20.56
C ALA A 131 26.53 5.21 -21.68
N PRO A 132 27.77 5.75 -21.62
CA PRO A 132 28.76 5.47 -22.64
C PRO A 132 29.14 3.99 -22.65
N LEU A 133 29.24 3.42 -23.84
CA LEU A 133 29.87 2.11 -24.04
C LEU A 133 31.38 2.29 -23.93
N THR A 134 32.05 1.53 -23.07
CA THR A 134 33.50 1.55 -22.91
C THR A 134 34.06 0.13 -22.94
N VAL A 135 35.35 0.01 -23.27
CA VAL A 135 36.09 -1.25 -23.23
C VAL A 135 37.25 -1.07 -22.27
N ALA A 136 37.25 -1.85 -21.19
CA ALA A 136 38.33 -1.87 -20.20
C ALA A 136 39.43 -2.88 -20.59
N PHE A 137 39.05 -3.95 -21.30
CA PHE A 137 39.98 -4.95 -21.82
C PHE A 137 39.39 -5.66 -23.05
N PRO A 138 40.16 -5.84 -24.14
CA PRO A 138 41.51 -5.29 -24.39
C PRO A 138 41.50 -3.76 -24.52
N ILE A 139 42.60 -3.12 -24.15
CA ILE A 139 42.75 -1.65 -24.22
C ILE A 139 43.10 -1.26 -25.67
N ASP A 140 42.52 -0.17 -26.17
CA ASP A 140 42.86 0.35 -27.49
C ASP A 140 44.35 0.76 -27.58
N GLY A 141 45.03 0.27 -28.62
CA GLY A 141 46.48 0.37 -28.80
C GLY A 141 47.30 -0.54 -27.87
N GLY A 142 46.64 -1.36 -27.04
CA GLY A 142 47.28 -2.21 -26.05
C GLY A 142 47.93 -3.48 -26.62
N ALA A 143 48.74 -4.13 -25.81
CA ALA A 143 49.29 -5.46 -26.10
C ALA A 143 48.62 -6.51 -25.20
N VAL A 144 48.23 -7.64 -25.80
CA VAL A 144 47.71 -8.80 -25.09
C VAL A 144 48.76 -9.91 -25.18
N TYR A 145 49.10 -10.45 -24.02
CA TYR A 145 50.14 -11.45 -23.90
C TYR A 145 49.54 -12.82 -23.59
N GLY A 146 49.86 -13.81 -24.42
CA GLY A 146 49.20 -15.11 -24.38
C GLY A 146 47.88 -15.11 -25.17
N SER A 147 46.94 -15.98 -24.79
CA SER A 147 45.66 -16.08 -25.47
C SER A 147 44.64 -15.08 -24.93
N LEU A 148 43.96 -14.36 -25.82
CA LEU A 148 42.79 -13.56 -25.45
C LEU A 148 41.56 -14.47 -25.37
N ASP A 149 40.94 -14.58 -24.20
CA ASP A 149 39.76 -15.43 -23.95
C ASP A 149 38.54 -14.67 -23.40
N SER A 150 38.72 -13.42 -22.97
CA SER A 150 37.64 -12.57 -22.45
C SER A 150 37.81 -11.09 -22.81
N ALA A 151 36.68 -10.39 -22.89
CA ALA A 151 36.62 -8.93 -22.99
C ALA A 151 35.71 -8.36 -21.90
N ARG A 152 36.01 -7.15 -21.45
CA ARG A 152 35.32 -6.47 -20.36
C ARG A 152 35.21 -4.98 -20.61
N GLY A 153 34.18 -4.35 -20.08
CA GLY A 153 33.97 -2.90 -20.17
C GLY A 153 32.75 -2.46 -19.39
N THR A 154 32.26 -1.24 -19.65
CA THR A 154 30.97 -0.75 -19.13
C THR A 154 30.03 -0.43 -20.26
N GLY A 155 28.73 -0.49 -20.01
CA GLY A 155 27.71 -0.28 -21.05
C GLY A 155 26.42 0.28 -20.50
N ASP A 156 25.51 0.59 -21.40
CA ASP A 156 24.16 1.04 -21.07
C ASP A 156 23.26 -0.15 -20.69
N SER A 157 22.14 0.11 -20.03
CA SER A 157 21.14 -0.95 -19.78
C SER A 157 20.24 -1.16 -21.00
N GLY A 158 19.59 -2.34 -21.07
CA GLY A 158 18.52 -2.63 -22.04
C GLY A 158 18.93 -3.41 -23.29
N ASP A 159 20.10 -3.16 -23.87
CA ASP A 159 20.59 -3.85 -25.08
C ASP A 159 21.83 -4.72 -24.81
N SER A 160 21.90 -5.87 -25.48
CA SER A 160 23.06 -6.78 -25.42
C SER A 160 24.32 -6.14 -26.00
N VAL A 161 25.46 -6.48 -25.44
CA VAL A 161 26.78 -6.06 -25.93
C VAL A 161 27.37 -7.17 -26.80
N PHE A 162 27.85 -6.80 -27.98
CA PHE A 162 28.51 -7.70 -28.92
C PHE A 162 29.95 -7.26 -29.15
N PHE A 163 30.86 -8.24 -29.19
CA PHE A 163 32.29 -8.05 -29.40
C PHE A 163 32.72 -8.81 -30.65
N GLU A 164 33.28 -8.09 -31.61
CA GLU A 164 33.82 -8.59 -32.87
C GLU A 164 35.34 -8.43 -32.91
N ILE A 165 36.01 -9.39 -33.54
CA ILE A 165 37.45 -9.36 -33.82
C ILE A 165 37.65 -9.58 -35.32
N ASP A 166 38.43 -8.72 -35.97
CA ASP A 166 38.72 -8.74 -37.41
C ASP A 166 37.48 -8.83 -38.29
N GLY A 167 36.39 -8.17 -37.86
CA GLY A 167 35.09 -8.15 -38.53
C GLY A 167 34.25 -9.41 -38.36
N GLY A 168 34.67 -10.36 -37.52
CA GLY A 168 33.92 -11.56 -37.16
C GLY A 168 33.40 -11.52 -35.73
N ALA A 169 32.16 -11.98 -35.51
CA ALA A 169 31.58 -12.09 -34.17
C ALA A 169 32.40 -13.04 -33.28
N TRP A 170 32.85 -12.55 -32.12
CA TRP A 170 33.69 -13.31 -31.20
C TRP A 170 32.97 -13.70 -29.90
N CYS A 171 32.35 -12.74 -29.22
CA CYS A 171 31.47 -13.02 -28.07
C CYS A 171 30.34 -12.01 -27.93
N ALA A 172 29.33 -12.39 -27.15
CA ALA A 172 28.23 -11.51 -26.78
C ALA A 172 27.85 -11.75 -25.33
N THR A 173 27.29 -10.73 -24.69
CA THR A 173 26.73 -10.83 -23.33
C THR A 173 25.38 -10.13 -23.27
N GLY A 174 24.58 -10.49 -22.27
CA GLY A 174 23.30 -9.84 -22.03
C GLY A 174 23.47 -8.36 -21.71
N ALA A 175 22.35 -7.63 -21.69
CA ALA A 175 22.36 -6.23 -21.31
C ALA A 175 22.85 -6.07 -19.86
N PRO A 176 23.71 -5.08 -19.57
CA PRO A 176 23.99 -4.62 -18.21
C PRO A 176 22.68 -4.35 -17.44
N ALA A 177 22.70 -4.61 -16.13
CA ALA A 177 21.51 -4.50 -15.29
C ALA A 177 21.08 -3.04 -15.11
N ASP A 178 22.04 -2.18 -14.75
CA ASP A 178 21.85 -0.74 -14.62
C ASP A 178 22.76 0.04 -15.61
N PRO A 179 22.42 1.29 -15.98
CA PRO A 179 23.27 2.10 -16.83
C PRO A 179 24.66 2.35 -16.22
N GLY A 180 25.71 2.05 -16.97
CA GLY A 180 27.10 2.20 -16.53
C GLY A 180 27.68 0.95 -15.86
N ASP A 181 26.88 -0.10 -15.69
CA ASP A 181 27.37 -1.37 -15.14
C ASP A 181 28.41 -2.05 -16.04
N ALA A 182 29.25 -2.86 -15.39
CA ALA A 182 30.25 -3.65 -16.07
C ALA A 182 29.62 -4.79 -16.87
N TRP A 183 30.13 -5.01 -18.08
CA TRP A 183 29.85 -6.19 -18.88
C TRP A 183 31.13 -6.99 -19.07
N SER A 184 30.97 -8.30 -19.25
CA SER A 184 32.05 -9.20 -19.64
C SER A 184 31.51 -10.29 -20.56
N CYS A 185 32.26 -10.64 -21.59
CA CYS A 185 32.00 -11.83 -22.40
C CYS A 185 33.28 -12.65 -22.60
N ALA A 186 33.11 -13.95 -22.77
CA ALA A 186 34.20 -14.88 -23.05
C ALA A 186 33.99 -15.51 -24.43
N GLY A 187 35.07 -15.64 -25.19
CA GLY A 187 35.08 -16.18 -26.54
C GLY A 187 36.08 -17.32 -26.70
N ALA A 188 36.20 -17.86 -27.92
CA ALA A 188 37.23 -18.84 -28.22
C ALA A 188 38.63 -18.21 -28.08
N PRO A 189 39.60 -18.88 -27.43
CA PRO A 189 40.93 -18.30 -27.21
C PRO A 189 41.61 -17.91 -28.52
N LEU A 190 41.93 -16.62 -28.68
CA LEU A 190 42.67 -16.11 -29.82
C LEU A 190 44.17 -16.20 -29.50
N ALA A 191 44.85 -17.19 -30.11
CA ALA A 191 46.29 -17.41 -29.95
C ALA A 191 47.10 -17.02 -31.20
N ALA A 192 46.42 -16.58 -32.27
CA ALA A 192 47.06 -16.11 -33.48
C ALA A 192 47.89 -14.85 -33.14
N PRO A 193 49.21 -14.86 -33.36
CA PRO A 193 50.04 -13.69 -33.09
C PRO A 193 49.85 -12.65 -34.19
N GLY A 194 49.78 -11.38 -33.82
CA GLY A 194 49.65 -10.29 -34.77
C GLY A 194 48.79 -9.14 -34.28
N ALA A 195 48.67 -8.11 -35.12
CA ALA A 195 47.75 -7.01 -34.89
C ALA A 195 46.32 -7.46 -35.24
N HIS A 196 45.41 -7.28 -34.30
CA HIS A 196 43.99 -7.56 -34.42
C HIS A 196 43.20 -6.27 -34.21
N THR A 197 42.07 -6.18 -34.91
CA THR A 197 41.12 -5.08 -34.74
C THR A 197 39.89 -5.60 -34.02
N PHE A 198 39.33 -4.80 -33.12
CA PHE A 198 38.07 -5.14 -32.46
C PHE A 198 37.04 -4.04 -32.61
N SER A 199 35.78 -4.46 -32.63
CA SER A 199 34.61 -3.60 -32.57
C SER A 199 33.66 -4.12 -31.50
N VAL A 200 33.24 -3.23 -30.61
CA VAL A 200 32.23 -3.49 -29.59
C VAL A 200 31.03 -2.63 -29.92
N PHE A 201 29.86 -3.25 -30.02
CA PHE A 201 28.63 -2.54 -30.31
C PHE A 201 27.54 -2.90 -29.31
N GLN A 202 26.79 -1.88 -28.94
CA GLN A 202 25.64 -1.95 -28.06
C GLN A 202 24.65 -0.88 -28.51
N ALA A 203 23.42 -1.26 -28.85
CA ALA A 203 22.47 -0.36 -29.50
C ALA A 203 23.08 0.31 -30.75
N ALA A 204 22.81 1.60 -30.98
CA ALA A 204 23.47 2.41 -32.01
C ALA A 204 24.86 2.93 -31.61
N LYS A 205 25.48 2.39 -30.55
CA LYS A 205 26.82 2.79 -30.06
C LYS A 205 27.86 1.78 -30.53
N THR A 206 28.98 2.26 -31.04
CA THR A 206 30.12 1.44 -31.47
C THR A 206 31.42 2.03 -30.93
N VAL A 207 32.22 1.20 -30.29
CA VAL A 207 33.59 1.48 -29.89
C VAL A 207 34.49 0.52 -30.65
N ALA A 208 35.59 1.01 -31.21
CA ALA A 208 36.55 0.16 -31.90
C ALA A 208 37.96 0.50 -31.44
N GLY A 209 38.85 -0.47 -31.58
CA GLY A 209 40.25 -0.29 -31.27
C GLY A 209 41.12 -1.36 -31.93
N SER A 210 42.40 -1.28 -31.65
CA SER A 210 43.38 -2.27 -32.11
C SER A 210 44.22 -2.79 -30.94
N PHE A 211 44.63 -4.04 -31.01
CA PHE A 211 45.58 -4.62 -30.06
C PHE A 211 46.49 -5.60 -30.78
N THR A 212 47.63 -5.91 -30.18
CA THR A 212 48.52 -6.94 -30.70
C THR A 212 48.53 -8.14 -29.77
N VAL A 213 48.23 -9.33 -30.31
CA VAL A 213 48.41 -10.60 -29.60
C VAL A 213 49.83 -11.08 -29.84
N HIS A 214 50.57 -11.34 -28.77
CA HIS A 214 51.90 -11.93 -28.88
C HIS A 214 51.82 -13.45 -28.72
N ALA A 215 52.42 -14.19 -29.66
CA ALA A 215 52.49 -15.66 -29.72
C ALA A 215 53.04 -16.31 -28.45
N THR A 216 53.76 -15.50 -27.69
CA THR A 216 54.58 -15.77 -26.54
C THR A 216 55.27 -14.43 -26.32
N LEU A 217 55.15 -13.84 -25.14
CA LEU A 217 56.10 -12.80 -24.71
C LEU A 217 57.52 -13.41 -24.67
N PRO A 218 58.59 -12.60 -24.79
CA PRO A 218 59.95 -13.07 -24.96
C PRO A 218 60.31 -14.05 -23.85
N ALA A 219 61.33 -14.91 -24.10
CA ALA A 219 62.04 -15.62 -23.04
C ALA A 219 62.10 -14.72 -21.81
N PRO A 220 61.76 -15.22 -20.60
CA PRO A 220 61.51 -14.38 -19.45
C PRO A 220 62.57 -13.30 -19.45
N ALA A 221 62.17 -12.04 -19.56
CA ALA A 221 63.01 -11.02 -18.98
C ALA A 221 63.27 -11.58 -17.58
N THR A 222 64.53 -11.86 -17.30
CA THR A 222 64.95 -12.12 -15.94
C THR A 222 64.66 -10.83 -15.19
N HIS A 223 63.38 -10.62 -14.83
CA HIS A 223 63.00 -9.79 -13.71
C HIS A 223 63.43 -10.59 -12.50
N ASN A 224 64.74 -10.52 -12.23
CA ASN A 224 65.33 -10.87 -10.96
C ASN A 224 64.89 -9.80 -9.93
N GLY A 225 63.60 -9.68 -9.69
CA GLY A 225 63.04 -8.58 -8.90
C GLY A 225 61.77 -8.91 -8.13
N GLY A 226 61.31 -10.17 -8.12
CA GLY A 226 60.32 -10.60 -7.12
C GLY A 226 60.93 -10.37 -5.73
N GLY A 227 60.20 -9.69 -4.85
CA GLY A 227 60.75 -9.26 -3.57
C GLY A 227 61.44 -10.40 -2.81
N VAL A 228 62.67 -10.17 -2.37
CA VAL A 228 63.52 -11.17 -1.73
C VAL A 228 63.52 -10.95 -0.22
N VAL A 229 63.29 -12.03 0.53
CA VAL A 229 63.54 -12.03 1.99
C VAL A 229 65.04 -12.11 2.22
N GLU A 230 65.65 -11.00 2.62
CA GLU A 230 67.11 -10.95 2.87
C GLU A 230 67.44 -11.23 4.34
N ARG A 231 66.59 -10.82 5.27
CA ARG A 231 66.85 -10.97 6.71
C ARG A 231 65.57 -11.15 7.51
N VAL A 232 65.60 -12.17 8.38
CA VAL A 232 64.55 -12.41 9.39
C VAL A 232 65.15 -12.11 10.77
N ALA A 233 64.51 -11.22 11.52
CA ALA A 233 64.90 -10.88 12.88
C ALA A 233 63.71 -11.16 13.83
N ALA A 234 63.94 -12.04 14.80
CA ALA A 234 62.97 -12.35 15.84
C ALA A 234 63.43 -11.74 17.16
N ASP A 235 62.58 -10.90 17.77
CA ASP A 235 62.69 -10.55 19.17
C ASP A 235 61.48 -11.14 19.89
N LEU A 236 61.73 -12.15 20.73
CA LEU A 236 60.70 -12.91 21.44
C LEU A 236 59.86 -12.03 22.40
N ALA A 237 60.28 -10.79 22.69
CA ALA A 237 59.51 -9.84 23.48
C ALA A 237 58.61 -8.89 22.66
N SER A 238 58.89 -8.68 21.36
CA SER A 238 58.23 -7.63 20.55
C SER A 238 57.73 -8.05 19.17
N GLY A 239 57.91 -9.31 18.77
CA GLY A 239 57.33 -9.85 17.53
C GLY A 239 58.39 -10.33 16.52
N LEU A 240 57.91 -10.92 15.42
CA LEU A 240 58.75 -11.38 14.32
C LEU A 240 58.78 -10.31 13.22
N THR A 241 59.95 -9.73 12.96
CA THR A 241 60.13 -8.75 11.88
C THR A 241 60.85 -9.40 10.71
N VAL A 242 60.27 -9.26 9.52
CA VAL A 242 60.86 -9.74 8.27
C VAL A 242 61.17 -8.54 7.40
N THR A 243 62.41 -8.48 6.93
CA THR A 243 62.90 -7.40 6.07
C THR A 243 63.40 -7.96 4.75
N GLY A 244 63.21 -7.21 3.69
CA GLY A 244 63.64 -7.60 2.36
C GLY A 244 63.70 -6.44 1.39
N THR A 245 63.98 -6.77 0.15
CA THR A 245 64.03 -5.84 -0.97
C THR A 245 62.93 -6.20 -1.97
N GLY A 246 62.40 -5.23 -2.70
CA GLY A 246 61.30 -5.39 -3.66
C GLY A 246 61.20 -4.17 -4.57
N GLU A 247 60.48 -4.30 -5.68
CA GLU A 247 60.47 -3.26 -6.70
C GLU A 247 59.53 -2.10 -6.31
N TYR A 248 60.00 -0.86 -6.40
CA TYR A 248 59.23 0.36 -6.11
C TYR A 248 58.71 0.97 -7.41
N TYR A 249 57.41 1.28 -7.49
CA TYR A 249 56.80 1.94 -8.64
C TYR A 249 56.37 3.36 -8.24
N SER A 250 56.88 4.37 -8.94
CA SER A 250 56.72 5.78 -8.54
C SER A 250 55.77 6.60 -9.41
N GLU A 251 55.07 5.99 -10.36
CA GLU A 251 54.16 6.70 -11.26
C GLU A 251 52.69 6.33 -10.95
N GLU A 252 51.94 7.30 -10.42
CA GLU A 252 50.51 7.31 -10.03
C GLU A 252 50.11 6.62 -8.70
N PRO A 253 49.02 7.06 -8.01
CA PRO A 253 48.86 6.92 -6.57
C PRO A 253 48.25 5.56 -6.16
N VAL A 254 48.75 4.47 -6.71
CA VAL A 254 48.33 3.12 -6.36
C VAL A 254 49.46 2.44 -5.59
N GLU A 255 49.28 2.33 -4.28
CA GLU A 255 50.24 1.73 -3.36
C GLU A 255 50.58 0.28 -3.77
N VAL A 256 51.86 0.02 -4.04
CA VAL A 256 52.36 -1.34 -4.25
C VAL A 256 52.31 -2.08 -2.92
N VAL A 257 51.33 -2.98 -2.75
CA VAL A 257 51.16 -3.77 -1.52
C VAL A 257 51.93 -5.08 -1.67
N SER A 258 52.98 -5.25 -0.86
CA SER A 258 53.64 -6.55 -0.68
C SER A 258 52.97 -7.27 0.48
N SER A 259 52.36 -8.43 0.22
CA SER A 259 51.84 -9.34 1.23
C SER A 259 52.87 -10.43 1.54
N ILE A 260 53.32 -10.51 2.78
CA ILE A 260 54.20 -11.56 3.27
C ILE A 260 53.33 -12.56 4.01
N TYR A 261 53.47 -13.85 3.71
CA TYR A 261 52.74 -14.91 4.38
C TYR A 261 53.67 -16.01 4.88
N ALA A 262 53.35 -16.57 6.06
CA ALA A 262 53.99 -17.74 6.63
C ALA A 262 53.00 -18.90 6.66
N GLN A 263 53.34 -20.02 6.01
CA GLN A 263 52.56 -21.27 6.09
C GLN A 263 53.34 -22.35 6.85
N PRO A 264 52.73 -23.05 7.81
CA PRO A 264 53.37 -24.17 8.50
C PRO A 264 53.60 -25.36 7.56
N TYR A 265 54.74 -26.04 7.69
CA TYR A 265 55.10 -27.20 6.85
C TYR A 265 54.37 -28.50 7.28
N THR A 266 53.56 -28.46 8.34
CA THR A 266 52.83 -29.62 8.87
C THR A 266 51.55 -29.90 8.08
N PRO A 267 51.37 -31.12 7.51
CA PRO A 267 50.17 -31.44 6.75
C PRO A 267 48.95 -31.52 7.68
N GLY A 268 48.03 -30.55 7.53
CA GLY A 268 46.75 -30.48 8.25
C GLY A 268 46.49 -29.20 9.04
N ASP A 269 47.47 -28.29 9.16
CA ASP A 269 47.30 -26.97 9.80
C ASP A 269 47.23 -25.87 8.72
N SER A 270 46.13 -25.11 8.70
CA SER A 270 45.86 -24.05 7.71
C SER A 270 45.99 -22.63 8.28
N SER A 271 46.68 -22.49 9.42
CA SER A 271 46.91 -21.19 10.05
C SER A 271 47.87 -20.29 9.24
N LEU A 272 47.28 -19.50 8.32
CA LEU A 272 47.99 -18.50 7.52
C LEU A 272 48.25 -17.26 8.38
N HIS A 273 49.53 -16.96 8.64
CA HIS A 273 49.93 -15.70 9.25
C HIS A 273 50.40 -14.77 8.14
N SER A 274 49.88 -13.55 8.06
CA SER A 274 50.27 -12.58 7.04
C SER A 274 50.48 -11.18 7.59
N CYS A 275 51.33 -10.41 6.92
CA CYS A 275 51.51 -8.99 7.15
C CYS A 275 51.73 -8.29 5.79
N THR A 276 51.36 -7.01 5.70
CA THR A 276 51.46 -6.23 4.46
C THR A 276 52.32 -4.99 4.66
N THR A 277 53.18 -4.67 3.71
CA THR A 277 54.01 -3.46 3.71
C THR A 277 54.12 -2.90 2.29
N THR A 278 54.36 -1.59 2.20
CA THR A 278 54.76 -0.92 0.95
C THR A 278 56.27 -0.80 0.91
N PRO A 279 56.94 -1.10 -0.22
CA PRO A 279 58.37 -0.83 -0.38
C PRO A 279 58.65 0.67 -0.34
N ALA A 280 59.73 1.05 0.34
CA ALA A 280 60.28 2.40 0.30
C ALA A 280 60.87 2.70 -1.09
N SER A 281 61.14 3.98 -1.37
CA SER A 281 61.64 4.42 -2.69
C SER A 281 63.00 3.85 -3.08
N ASP A 282 63.75 3.31 -2.12
CA ASP A 282 65.02 2.59 -2.34
C ASP A 282 64.83 1.08 -2.55
N GLY A 283 63.58 0.61 -2.60
CA GLY A 283 63.19 -0.79 -2.77
C GLY A 283 63.21 -1.61 -1.47
N THR A 284 63.52 -1.02 -0.31
CA THR A 284 63.54 -1.75 0.95
C THR A 284 62.16 -1.83 1.59
N TRP A 285 61.85 -2.95 2.27
CA TRP A 285 60.61 -3.09 3.02
C TRP A 285 60.83 -3.83 4.34
N SER A 286 59.96 -3.55 5.31
CA SER A 286 59.98 -4.15 6.64
C SER A 286 58.56 -4.46 7.08
N CYS A 287 58.31 -5.70 7.47
CA CYS A 287 56.99 -6.18 7.85
C CYS A 287 57.04 -6.85 9.22
N LEU A 288 56.17 -6.42 10.13
CA LEU A 288 56.06 -6.96 11.48
C LEU A 288 54.84 -7.88 11.57
N PHE A 289 55.04 -9.13 11.99
CA PHE A 289 53.95 -10.02 12.35
C PHE A 289 53.40 -9.64 13.73
N ALA A 290 52.09 -9.38 13.81
CA ALA A 290 51.43 -8.95 15.04
C ALA A 290 51.50 -9.99 16.18
N THR A 291 51.71 -11.26 15.85
CA THR A 291 51.89 -12.38 16.80
C THR A 291 52.98 -13.32 16.27
N VAL A 292 53.91 -13.73 17.14
CA VAL A 292 54.96 -14.71 16.79
C VAL A 292 54.30 -16.08 16.61
N PRO A 293 54.50 -16.77 15.48
CA PRO A 293 54.00 -18.14 15.30
C PRO A 293 54.62 -19.10 16.34
N PRO A 294 53.89 -20.15 16.76
CA PRO A 294 54.41 -21.14 17.72
C PRO A 294 55.63 -21.92 17.18
N ASP A 295 56.31 -22.66 18.05
CA ASP A 295 57.48 -23.45 17.67
C ASP A 295 57.16 -24.43 16.53
N GLY A 296 57.97 -24.40 15.47
CA GLY A 296 57.71 -25.14 14.25
C GLY A 296 58.48 -24.62 13.04
N SER A 297 58.39 -25.37 11.93
CA SER A 297 58.99 -24.99 10.64
C SER A 297 57.95 -24.37 9.73
N TYR A 298 58.22 -23.16 9.25
CA TYR A 298 57.36 -22.35 8.41
C TYR A 298 58.04 -22.04 7.06
N ALA A 299 57.23 -21.99 6.01
CA ALA A 299 57.60 -21.48 4.70
C ALA A 299 57.17 -20.01 4.62
N LEU A 300 58.15 -19.10 4.56
CA LEU A 300 57.93 -17.67 4.35
C LEU A 300 57.91 -17.37 2.85
N GLY A 301 56.77 -16.93 2.34
CA GLY A 301 56.60 -16.43 0.97
C GLY A 301 56.38 -14.92 0.96
N VAL A 302 56.93 -14.26 -0.06
CA VAL A 302 56.62 -12.86 -0.35
C VAL A 302 55.82 -12.83 -1.63
N GLN A 303 54.71 -12.13 -1.62
CA GLN A 303 53.89 -11.95 -2.80
C GLN A 303 53.67 -10.46 -3.03
N GLN A 304 54.12 -9.98 -4.19
CA GLN A 304 54.04 -8.58 -4.56
C GLN A 304 52.98 -8.42 -5.66
N SER A 305 51.91 -7.68 -5.34
CA SER A 305 50.84 -7.40 -6.30
C SER A 305 51.16 -6.13 -7.08
N LEU A 306 51.36 -6.27 -8.39
CA LEU A 306 51.63 -5.16 -9.30
C LEU A 306 50.38 -4.89 -10.17
N PRO A 307 49.90 -3.63 -10.28
CA PRO A 307 48.68 -3.30 -11.02
C PRO A 307 48.70 -3.72 -12.50
N ALA A 308 49.88 -3.73 -13.13
CA ALA A 308 50.06 -3.96 -14.57
C ALA A 308 50.37 -5.42 -14.94
N THR A 309 50.91 -6.23 -14.02
CA THR A 309 51.46 -7.57 -14.31
C THR A 309 50.87 -8.68 -13.45
N GLY A 310 50.00 -8.35 -12.49
CA GLY A 310 49.44 -9.30 -11.54
C GLY A 310 50.39 -9.55 -10.36
N SER A 311 50.10 -10.61 -9.62
CA SER A 311 50.84 -10.98 -8.42
C SER A 311 52.12 -11.75 -8.78
N THR A 312 53.25 -11.33 -8.23
CA THR A 312 54.55 -12.02 -8.38
C THR A 312 54.95 -12.63 -7.04
N ASP A 313 55.22 -13.93 -7.05
CA ASP A 313 55.69 -14.65 -5.87
C ASP A 313 57.23 -14.65 -5.86
N GLY A 314 57.81 -14.19 -4.74
CA GLY A 314 59.22 -14.28 -4.45
C GLY A 314 59.64 -15.67 -3.97
N PRO A 315 60.95 -15.94 -3.88
CA PRO A 315 61.47 -17.22 -3.40
C PRO A 315 61.04 -17.48 -1.94
N THR A 316 60.62 -18.71 -1.65
CA THR A 316 60.24 -19.13 -0.31
C THR A 316 61.46 -19.44 0.55
N VAL A 317 61.51 -18.91 1.77
CA VAL A 317 62.56 -19.21 2.75
C VAL A 317 61.98 -20.02 3.90
N THR A 318 62.69 -21.07 4.35
CA THR A 318 62.29 -21.84 5.52
C THR A 318 62.74 -21.15 6.80
N LEU A 319 61.80 -20.89 7.71
CA LEU A 319 62.03 -20.39 9.05
C LEU A 319 61.72 -21.49 10.06
N THR A 320 62.65 -21.80 10.95
CA THR A 320 62.39 -22.68 12.10
C THR A 320 62.37 -21.83 13.36
N ILE A 321 61.25 -21.87 14.09
CA ILE A 321 61.08 -21.22 15.38
C ILE A 321 61.24 -22.28 16.45
N ASP A 322 62.19 -22.08 17.35
CA ASP A 322 62.47 -22.94 18.50
C ASP A 322 62.65 -22.05 19.74
N SER A 323 61.66 -22.07 20.63
CA SER A 323 61.67 -21.32 21.89
C SER A 323 62.22 -22.13 23.06
N THR A 324 62.71 -23.35 22.84
CA THR A 324 63.27 -24.18 23.92
C THR A 324 64.66 -23.70 24.35
N ALA A 325 64.79 -23.29 25.61
CA ALA A 325 66.07 -22.90 26.19
C ALA A 325 67.01 -24.12 26.32
N PRO A 326 68.30 -24.02 25.94
CA PRO A 326 69.23 -25.15 26.05
C PRO A 326 69.43 -25.59 27.51
N PRO A 327 69.61 -26.90 27.79
CA PRO A 327 69.74 -27.40 29.14
C PRO A 327 71.01 -26.86 29.83
N ALA A 328 70.84 -26.39 31.07
CA ALA A 328 71.94 -25.88 31.90
C ALA A 328 72.95 -26.99 32.26
N PRO A 329 74.27 -26.69 32.36
CA PRO A 329 75.29 -27.67 32.69
C PRO A 329 75.17 -28.19 34.14
N PRO A 330 75.60 -29.44 34.42
CA PRO A 330 75.28 -30.14 35.67
C PRO A 330 76.06 -29.60 36.88
N PRO A 331 75.40 -29.37 38.03
CA PRO A 331 76.05 -29.09 39.31
C PRO A 331 76.49 -30.38 40.03
N PRO A 332 77.54 -30.32 40.89
CA PRO A 332 77.97 -31.46 41.71
C PRO A 332 77.04 -31.73 42.90
N ALA A 333 76.92 -33.01 43.25
CA ALA A 333 76.14 -33.60 44.35
C ALA A 333 76.86 -33.51 45.72
N PRO A 334 76.29 -34.04 46.83
CA PRO A 334 74.96 -33.82 47.42
C PRO A 334 75.04 -33.55 48.95
N VAL A 335 73.96 -33.07 49.59
CA VAL A 335 73.67 -33.41 51.00
C VAL A 335 72.20 -33.80 51.13
N ALA A 336 71.99 -34.88 51.89
CA ALA A 336 70.78 -35.67 52.00
C ALA A 336 69.84 -35.24 53.15
N ILE A 337 68.65 -35.86 53.13
CA ILE A 337 67.72 -36.33 54.20
C ILE A 337 66.29 -35.95 53.74
N VAL A 338 65.49 -36.82 53.09
CA VAL A 338 64.85 -38.11 53.46
C VAL A 338 63.65 -37.94 54.44
N PRO A 339 62.49 -38.62 54.19
CA PRO A 339 61.10 -38.12 54.25
C PRO A 339 60.26 -38.90 55.31
N PRO A 340 58.96 -39.32 55.20
CA PRO A 340 57.80 -39.11 54.28
C PRO A 340 56.44 -39.02 55.09
N PRO A 341 55.23 -39.58 54.73
CA PRO A 341 54.57 -40.01 53.46
C PRO A 341 53.03 -39.68 53.32
N VAL A 342 52.42 -40.16 52.20
CA VAL A 342 50.99 -40.57 51.94
C VAL A 342 49.96 -39.45 51.67
N ALA A 343 49.33 -39.25 50.50
CA ALA A 343 48.69 -40.09 49.45
C ALA A 343 47.23 -40.51 49.74
N ALA A 344 46.47 -40.63 48.65
CA ALA A 344 45.11 -41.17 48.49
C ALA A 344 43.93 -40.20 48.78
N GLU A 345 42.79 -40.21 48.08
CA GLU A 345 42.32 -40.76 46.79
C GLU A 345 40.79 -40.45 46.70
N VAL A 346 40.21 -40.63 45.51
CA VAL A 346 38.81 -41.03 45.22
C VAL A 346 37.64 -40.02 45.29
N GLU A 347 37.15 -39.72 44.08
CA GLU A 347 35.79 -39.81 43.48
C GLU A 347 34.50 -39.16 44.07
N ASN A 348 33.76 -38.59 43.10
CA ASN A 348 32.30 -38.34 42.91
C ASN A 348 31.33 -39.34 43.60
N PRO A 349 29.99 -39.10 43.77
CA PRO A 349 29.03 -38.63 42.74
C PRO A 349 27.72 -37.86 43.17
N THR A 350 27.08 -37.23 42.16
CA THR A 350 25.63 -37.09 41.75
C THR A 350 24.39 -37.05 42.69
N GLU A 351 23.41 -36.21 42.28
CA GLU A 351 21.90 -36.20 42.43
C GLU A 351 21.24 -35.58 43.70
N PRO A 352 19.92 -35.19 43.72
CA PRO A 352 18.85 -35.22 42.69
C PRO A 352 17.86 -34.01 42.61
N GLU A 353 16.89 -34.14 41.69
CA GLU A 353 15.72 -33.29 41.30
C GLU A 353 14.44 -33.57 42.18
N PRO A 354 13.18 -33.38 41.72
CA PRO A 354 12.21 -32.25 41.77
C PRO A 354 11.06 -32.41 42.83
N THR A 355 10.05 -31.52 42.86
CA THR A 355 8.71 -31.83 43.43
C THR A 355 7.57 -31.01 42.78
N ALA A 356 6.44 -31.67 42.52
CA ALA A 356 5.15 -31.13 42.06
C ALA A 356 3.98 -31.54 43.00
N THR A 357 2.95 -30.67 43.11
CA THR A 357 1.46 -30.86 43.28
C THR A 357 0.90 -31.77 44.40
N PRO A 358 -0.23 -31.43 45.10
CA PRO A 358 -1.60 -31.79 44.63
C PRO A 358 -2.79 -30.88 45.05
N ALA A 359 -3.90 -31.03 44.33
CA ALA A 359 -5.33 -30.89 44.75
C ALA A 359 -5.94 -32.33 44.84
N PRO A 360 -7.12 -32.66 45.46
CA PRO A 360 -8.47 -32.17 45.05
C PRO A 360 -9.69 -32.26 46.07
N THR A 361 -10.86 -31.73 45.63
CA THR A 361 -12.30 -32.16 45.79
C THR A 361 -13.24 -31.91 47.04
N THR A 362 -14.26 -31.03 46.84
CA THR A 362 -15.78 -31.13 46.98
C THR A 362 -16.54 -31.43 48.32
N PRO A 363 -17.90 -31.24 48.47
CA PRO A 363 -18.97 -30.49 47.74
C PRO A 363 -19.98 -29.70 48.69
N PRO A 364 -21.30 -29.51 48.39
CA PRO A 364 -22.02 -28.23 48.27
C PRO A 364 -22.89 -27.85 49.50
N THR A 365 -23.64 -26.71 49.50
CA THR A 365 -25.01 -26.56 50.11
C THR A 365 -25.53 -25.11 50.17
N VAL A 366 -26.82 -24.98 49.78
CA VAL A 366 -27.88 -24.01 50.15
C VAL A 366 -28.01 -22.65 49.44
N ALA A 367 -29.14 -22.58 48.71
CA ALA A 367 -29.83 -21.42 48.18
C ALA A 367 -30.60 -20.64 49.25
N THR A 368 -30.94 -19.38 48.97
CA THR A 368 -31.93 -18.58 49.72
C THR A 368 -32.76 -17.76 48.71
N PRO A 369 -34.08 -17.59 48.93
CA PRO A 369 -35.06 -17.43 47.85
C PRO A 369 -35.34 -15.98 47.46
N ALA A 370 -35.77 -15.80 46.20
CA ALA A 370 -36.40 -14.58 45.69
C ALA A 370 -37.92 -14.57 45.99
N PRO A 371 -38.54 -13.40 46.22
CA PRO A 371 -39.95 -13.28 46.54
C PRO A 371 -40.88 -13.54 45.34
N ALA A 372 -42.01 -14.17 45.65
CA ALA A 372 -43.04 -14.60 44.72
C ALA A 372 -43.94 -13.45 44.22
N SER A 373 -44.34 -13.53 42.95
CA SER A 373 -45.58 -12.97 42.40
C SER A 373 -46.31 -14.06 41.58
N PRO A 374 -47.63 -13.98 41.46
CA PRO A 374 -48.52 -15.15 41.61
C PRO A 374 -48.76 -15.99 40.35
N THR A 375 -49.08 -17.25 40.60
CA THR A 375 -49.49 -18.33 39.69
C THR A 375 -50.91 -18.14 39.13
N GLU A 376 -51.07 -18.39 37.84
CA GLU A 376 -52.33 -18.81 37.18
C GLU A 376 -52.05 -20.15 36.43
N PRO A 377 -53.00 -21.10 36.34
CA PRO A 377 -52.71 -22.53 36.52
C PRO A 377 -52.41 -23.36 35.25
N ALA A 378 -51.93 -24.56 35.57
CA ALA A 378 -51.42 -25.64 34.72
C ALA A 378 -52.33 -26.13 33.58
N ALA A 379 -51.67 -26.58 32.51
CA ALA A 379 -52.14 -27.67 31.68
C ALA A 379 -50.95 -28.50 31.12
N GLY A 380 -50.78 -29.70 31.67
CA GLY A 380 -50.39 -30.92 30.95
C GLY A 380 -48.94 -31.08 30.46
N ASP A 381 -48.08 -31.67 31.30
CA ASP A 381 -46.86 -32.33 30.85
C ASP A 381 -47.16 -33.64 30.10
N THR A 382 -46.59 -33.77 28.90
CA THR A 382 -46.10 -35.07 28.41
C THR A 382 -44.84 -34.80 27.60
N SER A 383 -43.70 -34.84 28.28
CA SER A 383 -42.36 -34.82 27.69
C SER A 383 -41.99 -36.23 27.21
N LEU A 384 -41.70 -36.36 25.93
CA LEU A 384 -40.75 -37.34 25.40
C LEU A 384 -39.86 -36.61 24.39
N GLY A 385 -38.55 -36.71 24.62
CA GLY A 385 -37.51 -35.85 24.08
C GLY A 385 -37.58 -35.55 22.59
N SER A 386 -37.65 -34.28 22.27
CA SER A 386 -37.07 -33.67 21.08
C SER A 386 -36.46 -32.36 21.55
N GLY A 387 -35.16 -32.17 21.33
CA GLY A 387 -34.53 -30.88 21.61
C GLY A 387 -35.34 -29.81 20.87
N VAL A 388 -36.02 -28.94 21.62
CA VAL A 388 -36.80 -27.84 21.06
C VAL A 388 -35.81 -26.85 20.48
N GLN A 389 -35.41 -27.12 19.25
CA GLN A 389 -34.92 -26.13 18.32
C GLN A 389 -36.09 -25.15 18.17
N HIS A 390 -36.01 -23.96 18.76
CA HIS A 390 -36.92 -22.88 18.37
C HIS A 390 -36.85 -22.78 16.85
N PRO A 391 -37.94 -23.01 16.09
CA PRO A 391 -37.92 -22.82 14.66
C PRO A 391 -37.55 -21.35 14.45
N GLY A 392 -36.43 -21.08 13.75
CA GLY A 392 -36.13 -19.73 13.33
C GLY A 392 -37.29 -19.16 12.49
N PRO A 393 -37.39 -17.82 12.36
CA PRO A 393 -38.50 -17.18 11.64
C PRO A 393 -38.77 -17.83 10.28
N GLY A 394 -40.03 -18.23 10.06
CA GLY A 394 -40.54 -18.87 8.86
C GLY A 394 -40.72 -17.90 7.68
N TRP A 395 -41.17 -18.44 6.54
CA TRP A 395 -41.32 -17.69 5.28
C TRP A 395 -42.28 -16.51 5.34
N ASN A 396 -43.19 -16.51 6.31
CA ASN A 396 -44.24 -15.50 6.49
C ASN A 396 -44.07 -14.70 7.79
N ASP A 397 -42.99 -14.92 8.53
CA ASP A 397 -42.71 -14.11 9.72
C ASP A 397 -42.11 -12.76 9.30
N PRO A 398 -42.53 -11.63 9.89
CA PRO A 398 -41.98 -10.32 9.58
C PRO A 398 -40.54 -10.22 10.10
N THR A 399 -39.68 -9.55 9.32
CA THR A 399 -38.34 -9.17 9.79
C THR A 399 -38.40 -7.86 10.58
N VAL A 400 -37.39 -7.61 11.40
CA VAL A 400 -37.27 -6.33 12.11
C VAL A 400 -37.18 -5.22 11.07
N VAL A 401 -36.30 -5.38 10.08
CA VAL A 401 -36.15 -4.40 8.99
C VAL A 401 -37.47 -4.13 8.26
N GLY A 402 -38.26 -5.16 7.95
CA GLY A 402 -39.54 -5.03 7.25
C GLY A 402 -40.66 -4.37 8.06
N SER A 403 -40.54 -4.25 9.38
CA SER A 403 -41.60 -3.73 10.28
C SER A 403 -41.18 -2.47 11.05
N THR A 404 -39.97 -1.96 10.83
CA THR A 404 -39.41 -0.84 11.59
C THR A 404 -39.85 0.55 11.15
N LEU A 405 -40.20 0.74 9.88
CA LEU A 405 -40.58 2.06 9.39
C LEU A 405 -42.03 2.39 9.77
N ARG A 406 -42.26 3.63 10.21
CA ARG A 406 -43.63 4.16 10.34
C ARG A 406 -44.24 4.38 8.96
N THR A 407 -45.52 4.08 8.84
CA THR A 407 -46.27 4.38 7.62
C THR A 407 -46.63 5.87 7.54
N VAL A 408 -46.95 6.38 6.34
CA VAL A 408 -47.44 7.76 6.14
C VAL A 408 -48.69 8.05 6.97
N ALA A 409 -49.54 7.04 7.23
CA ALA A 409 -50.77 7.20 7.98
C ALA A 409 -50.53 7.39 9.49
N GLU A 410 -49.46 6.82 10.02
CA GLU A 410 -49.01 6.98 11.41
C GLU A 410 -48.17 8.24 11.62
N PHE A 411 -47.91 8.98 10.54
CA PHE A 411 -47.04 10.15 10.54
C PHE A 411 -47.82 11.41 10.93
N ASP A 412 -47.64 11.88 12.17
CA ASP A 412 -48.23 13.13 12.67
C ASP A 412 -47.20 14.28 12.63
N LEU A 413 -47.55 15.38 11.94
CA LEU A 413 -46.73 16.58 11.79
C LEU A 413 -46.87 17.52 12.99
N GLN A 414 -46.72 16.97 14.20
CA GLN A 414 -46.73 17.79 15.41
C GLN A 414 -45.52 18.74 15.42
N PRO A 415 -45.68 20.00 15.87
CA PRO A 415 -44.57 20.94 15.97
C PRO A 415 -43.39 20.41 16.78
N SER A 416 -43.64 19.59 17.80
CA SER A 416 -42.64 18.91 18.62
C SER A 416 -41.79 17.91 17.82
N THR A 417 -42.41 17.09 16.97
CA THR A 417 -41.72 16.14 16.09
C THR A 417 -40.81 16.88 15.10
N ILE A 418 -41.33 17.96 14.50
CA ILE A 418 -40.57 18.81 13.58
C ILE A 418 -39.38 19.46 14.30
N ALA A 419 -39.60 20.02 15.49
CA ALA A 419 -38.54 20.64 16.29
C ALA A 419 -37.47 19.62 16.72
N THR A 420 -37.87 18.40 17.07
CA THR A 420 -36.94 17.31 17.44
C THR A 420 -36.10 16.89 16.24
N ALA A 421 -36.72 16.67 15.07
CA ALA A 421 -36.01 16.32 13.85
C ALA A 421 -35.05 17.43 13.41
N ALA A 422 -35.45 18.71 13.53
CA ALA A 422 -34.59 19.86 13.27
C ALA A 422 -33.40 19.93 14.23
N GLY A 423 -33.63 19.70 15.52
CA GLY A 423 -32.59 19.62 16.54
C GLY A 423 -31.58 18.51 16.27
N ILE A 424 -32.04 17.31 15.88
CA ILE A 424 -31.16 16.19 15.52
C ILE A 424 -30.38 16.50 14.24
N ALA A 425 -31.01 17.08 13.22
CA ALA A 425 -30.34 17.48 11.99
C ALA A 425 -29.25 18.52 12.25
N ALA A 426 -29.53 19.52 13.08
CA ALA A 426 -28.53 20.49 13.53
C ALA A 426 -27.41 19.84 14.34
N GLY A 427 -27.73 18.90 15.22
CA GLY A 427 -26.76 18.10 15.98
C GLY A 427 -25.83 17.27 15.08
N LEU A 428 -26.39 16.58 14.07
CA LEU A 428 -25.64 15.85 13.05
C LEU A 428 -24.66 16.76 12.31
N VAL A 429 -25.13 17.93 11.89
CA VAL A 429 -24.27 18.92 11.25
C VAL A 429 -23.15 19.35 12.19
N LEU A 430 -23.47 19.75 13.42
CA LEU A 430 -22.48 20.31 14.34
C LEU A 430 -21.45 19.28 14.82
N LEU A 431 -21.90 18.08 15.19
CA LEU A 431 -21.07 17.04 15.79
C LEU A 431 -20.35 16.14 14.77
N ILE A 432 -20.82 16.06 13.53
CA ILE A 432 -20.13 15.25 12.50
C ILE A 432 -19.27 16.11 11.59
N VAL A 433 -19.75 17.27 11.16
CA VAL A 433 -19.09 18.07 10.11
C VAL A 433 -17.83 18.75 10.65
N PHE A 434 -17.90 19.32 11.86
CA PHE A 434 -16.77 20.01 12.45
C PHE A 434 -15.58 19.08 12.71
N PRO A 435 -15.76 17.87 13.32
CA PRO A 435 -14.64 16.95 13.49
C PRO A 435 -14.19 16.30 12.19
N ALA A 436 -15.10 16.04 11.23
CA ALA A 436 -14.74 15.53 9.91
C ALA A 436 -13.76 16.46 9.17
N ARG A 437 -13.87 17.79 9.36
CA ARG A 437 -12.92 18.77 8.80
C ARG A 437 -11.51 18.64 9.37
N LEU A 438 -11.42 18.54 10.70
CA LEU A 438 -10.14 18.38 11.38
C LEU A 438 -9.47 17.07 10.95
N LEU A 439 -10.28 16.01 10.83
CA LEU A 439 -9.83 14.72 10.33
C LEU A 439 -9.36 14.80 8.86
N ASP A 440 -10.10 15.46 7.96
CA ASP A 440 -9.72 15.62 6.53
C ASP A 440 -8.35 16.29 6.39
N SER A 441 -8.12 17.40 7.11
CA SER A 441 -6.84 18.12 7.08
C SER A 441 -5.66 17.27 7.59
N THR A 442 -5.93 16.38 8.55
CA THR A 442 -4.94 15.50 9.17
C THR A 442 -4.62 14.30 8.26
N ILE A 443 -5.66 13.69 7.69
CA ILE A 443 -5.54 12.56 6.78
C ILE A 443 -4.84 12.99 5.51
N ARG A 444 -5.19 14.15 4.92
CA ARG A 444 -4.59 14.62 3.66
C ARG A 444 -3.09 14.88 3.77
N SER A 445 -2.65 15.45 4.89
CA SER A 445 -1.23 15.76 5.13
C SER A 445 -0.39 14.52 5.46
N ASN A 446 -1.01 13.43 5.90
CA ASN A 446 -0.33 12.21 6.34
C ASN A 446 -0.74 10.96 5.56
N TYR A 447 -1.47 11.11 4.45
CA TYR A 447 -2.15 10.00 3.75
C TYR A 447 -1.18 8.91 3.34
N GLN A 448 -0.06 9.30 2.70
CA GLN A 448 1.02 8.39 2.33
C GLN A 448 1.47 7.61 3.58
N ARG A 449 1.91 8.33 4.62
CA ARG A 449 2.54 7.73 5.80
C ARG A 449 1.59 6.84 6.63
N ALA A 450 0.31 7.19 6.74
CA ALA A 450 -0.69 6.44 7.50
C ALA A 450 -1.19 5.18 6.77
N PHE A 451 -1.20 5.19 5.43
CA PHE A 451 -1.78 4.12 4.62
C PHE A 451 -0.75 3.41 3.71
N ASN A 452 0.56 3.57 3.95
CA ASN A 452 1.62 2.80 3.28
C ASN A 452 1.36 1.28 3.31
N TRP A 453 0.80 0.74 4.41
CA TRP A 453 0.43 -0.68 4.51
C TRP A 453 -0.72 -1.05 3.56
N LEU A 454 -1.62 -0.11 3.32
CA LEU A 454 -2.75 -0.23 2.41
C LEU A 454 -2.29 -0.16 0.95
N GLU A 455 -1.19 0.53 0.62
CA GLU A 455 -0.63 0.56 -0.75
C GLU A 455 -0.19 -0.82 -1.23
N ARG A 456 0.34 -1.68 -0.36
CA ARG A 456 0.68 -3.08 -0.70
C ARG A 456 -0.57 -3.93 -0.96
N LEU A 457 -1.65 -3.70 -0.21
CA LEU A 457 -2.92 -4.38 -0.43
C LEU A 457 -3.64 -3.86 -1.69
N LEU A 458 -3.60 -2.54 -1.89
CA LEU A 458 -4.20 -1.85 -3.03
C LEU A 458 -3.44 -2.14 -4.33
N SER A 459 -2.12 -2.28 -4.31
CA SER A 459 -1.33 -2.66 -5.49
C SER A 459 -1.65 -4.09 -5.96
N ARG A 460 -1.84 -5.04 -5.03
CA ARG A 460 -2.36 -6.38 -5.35
C ARG A 460 -3.79 -6.31 -5.90
N ALA A 461 -4.64 -5.51 -5.28
CA ALA A 461 -6.01 -5.30 -5.76
C ALA A 461 -6.04 -4.62 -7.15
N ARG A 462 -5.10 -3.72 -7.46
CA ARG A 462 -4.94 -3.08 -8.78
C ARG A 462 -4.51 -4.10 -9.85
N ARG A 463 -3.52 -4.97 -9.55
CA ARG A 463 -3.13 -6.07 -10.46
C ARG A 463 -4.27 -7.05 -10.70
N ALA A 464 -4.97 -7.46 -9.64
CA ALA A 464 -6.16 -8.29 -9.75
C ALA A 464 -7.25 -7.62 -10.60
N ARG A 465 -7.47 -6.32 -10.41
CA ARG A 465 -8.42 -5.53 -11.20
C ARG A 465 -8.03 -5.46 -12.69
N GLN A 466 -6.75 -5.34 -13.03
CA GLN A 466 -6.27 -5.40 -14.41
C GLN A 466 -6.57 -6.78 -15.04
N THR A 467 -6.36 -7.88 -14.30
CA THR A 467 -6.75 -9.22 -14.78
C THR A 467 -8.27 -9.41 -14.90
N MET A 468 -9.06 -8.76 -14.05
CA MET A 468 -10.52 -8.74 -14.13
C MET A 468 -11.04 -7.92 -15.32
N GLU A 469 -10.37 -6.82 -15.66
CA GLU A 469 -10.74 -5.98 -16.80
C GLU A 469 -10.47 -6.67 -18.14
N ALA A 470 -9.52 -7.61 -18.19
CA ALA A 470 -9.21 -8.42 -19.36
C ALA A 470 -10.33 -9.43 -19.73
N SER A 471 -11.20 -9.84 -18.79
CA SER A 471 -12.27 -10.81 -19.08
C SER A 471 -13.66 -10.36 -18.61
N ARG A 472 -14.61 -10.31 -19.56
CA ARG A 472 -15.99 -9.87 -19.28
C ARG A 472 -16.72 -10.81 -18.33
N ALA A 473 -16.45 -12.12 -18.40
CA ALA A 473 -17.07 -13.13 -17.55
C ALA A 473 -16.64 -12.99 -16.08
N LEU A 474 -15.32 -12.85 -15.83
CA LEU A 474 -14.79 -12.63 -14.48
C LEU A 474 -15.29 -11.32 -13.88
N ARG A 475 -15.36 -10.25 -14.69
CA ARG A 475 -15.93 -8.97 -14.22
C ARG A 475 -17.38 -9.11 -13.78
N ARG A 476 -18.20 -9.85 -14.53
CA ARG A 476 -19.60 -10.12 -14.18
C ARG A 476 -19.72 -10.96 -12.91
N SER A 477 -18.92 -12.03 -12.78
CA SER A 477 -18.95 -12.88 -11.58
C SER A 477 -18.50 -12.15 -10.33
N VAL A 478 -17.44 -11.33 -10.40
CA VAL A 478 -16.97 -10.51 -9.26
C VAL A 478 -18.03 -9.47 -8.87
N THR A 479 -18.68 -8.83 -9.84
CA THR A 479 -19.75 -7.87 -9.56
C THR A 479 -20.94 -8.56 -8.88
N ALA A 480 -21.34 -9.74 -9.36
CA ALA A 480 -22.39 -10.54 -8.73
C ALA A 480 -22.01 -11.00 -7.32
N ALA A 481 -20.76 -11.44 -7.11
CA ALA A 481 -20.25 -11.84 -5.81
C ALA A 481 -20.21 -10.66 -4.82
N MET A 482 -19.80 -9.47 -5.26
CA MET A 482 -19.83 -8.26 -4.44
C MET A 482 -21.25 -7.81 -4.09
N LEU A 483 -22.19 -7.95 -5.04
CA LEU A 483 -23.61 -7.66 -4.80
C LEU A 483 -24.18 -8.59 -3.73
N LEU A 484 -24.00 -9.90 -3.89
CA LEU A 484 -24.46 -10.90 -2.95
C LEU A 484 -23.77 -10.76 -1.58
N GLY A 485 -22.46 -10.58 -1.57
CA GLY A 485 -21.69 -10.34 -0.35
C GLY A 485 -22.19 -9.10 0.39
N SER A 486 -22.44 -8.00 -0.31
CA SER A 486 -23.00 -6.78 0.30
C SER A 486 -24.39 -7.02 0.89
N ALA A 487 -25.25 -7.75 0.20
CA ALA A 487 -26.59 -8.08 0.68
C ALA A 487 -26.55 -8.93 1.95
N VAL A 488 -25.68 -9.95 2.00
CA VAL A 488 -25.48 -10.78 3.19
C VAL A 488 -24.91 -9.97 4.34
N LEU A 489 -23.88 -9.14 4.10
CA LEU A 489 -23.31 -8.27 5.13
C LEU A 489 -24.35 -7.29 5.69
N LEU A 490 -25.18 -6.70 4.83
CA LEU A 490 -26.27 -5.84 5.28
C LEU A 490 -27.37 -6.62 6.01
N GLY A 491 -27.57 -7.91 5.71
CA GLY A 491 -28.51 -8.76 6.44
C GLY A 491 -28.15 -8.88 7.92
N PHE A 492 -26.85 -8.87 8.24
CA PHE A 492 -26.38 -8.80 9.62
C PHE A 492 -26.74 -7.51 10.35
N THR A 493 -27.48 -6.55 9.78
CA THR A 493 -28.08 -5.46 10.59
C THR A 493 -29.36 -5.90 11.31
N ASP A 494 -30.01 -6.99 10.88
CA ASP A 494 -31.20 -7.54 11.54
C ASP A 494 -30.78 -8.53 12.64
N PRO A 495 -31.18 -8.35 13.92
CA PRO A 495 -30.83 -9.28 14.99
C PRO A 495 -31.35 -10.70 14.79
N GLY A 496 -32.44 -10.89 14.03
CA GLY A 496 -32.98 -12.20 13.66
C GLY A 496 -32.28 -12.86 12.46
N PHE A 497 -31.23 -12.22 11.91
CA PHE A 497 -30.53 -12.74 10.74
C PHE A 497 -29.75 -14.02 11.07
N GLY A 498 -30.01 -15.08 10.28
CA GLY A 498 -29.38 -16.39 10.44
C GLY A 498 -29.72 -17.33 9.29
N LEU A 499 -29.51 -18.63 9.48
CA LEU A 499 -29.85 -19.65 8.48
C LEU A 499 -31.36 -20.00 8.57
N ASN A 500 -32.22 -19.05 8.18
CA ASN A 500 -33.68 -19.21 8.18
C ASN A 500 -34.34 -18.58 6.94
N ALA A 501 -35.62 -18.88 6.75
CA ALA A 501 -36.39 -18.46 5.57
C ALA A 501 -36.56 -16.94 5.48
N ALA A 502 -36.84 -16.28 6.61
CA ALA A 502 -36.96 -14.82 6.66
C ALA A 502 -35.64 -14.11 6.29
N SER A 503 -34.50 -14.66 6.71
CA SER A 503 -33.17 -14.13 6.37
C SER A 503 -32.83 -14.29 4.90
N LEU A 504 -33.26 -15.39 4.27
CA LEU A 504 -33.12 -15.56 2.82
C LEU A 504 -33.96 -14.50 2.07
N ARG A 505 -35.22 -14.29 2.49
CA ARG A 505 -36.10 -13.26 1.92
C ARG A 505 -35.50 -11.86 2.07
N LEU A 506 -35.00 -11.53 3.26
CA LEU A 506 -34.33 -10.25 3.52
C LEU A 506 -33.05 -10.09 2.71
N THR A 507 -32.28 -11.16 2.51
CA THR A 507 -31.09 -11.13 1.65
C THR A 507 -31.47 -10.84 0.19
N ILE A 508 -32.56 -11.44 -0.31
CA ILE A 508 -33.09 -11.13 -1.65
C ILE A 508 -33.52 -9.66 -1.71
N ALA A 509 -34.25 -9.17 -0.71
CA ALA A 509 -34.68 -7.77 -0.64
C ALA A 509 -33.47 -6.81 -0.66
N LEU A 510 -32.43 -7.07 0.14
CA LEU A 510 -31.21 -6.28 0.19
C LEU A 510 -30.40 -6.37 -1.11
N ALA A 511 -30.34 -7.53 -1.76
CA ALA A 511 -29.70 -7.67 -3.07
C ALA A 511 -30.41 -6.84 -4.13
N VAL A 512 -31.74 -6.86 -4.16
CA VAL A 512 -32.55 -5.99 -5.03
C VAL A 512 -32.29 -4.53 -4.71
N THR A 513 -32.33 -4.13 -3.45
CA THR A 513 -32.09 -2.75 -3.02
C THR A 513 -30.71 -2.24 -3.40
N VAL A 514 -29.65 -3.02 -3.17
CA VAL A 514 -28.28 -2.67 -3.56
C VAL A 514 -28.15 -2.58 -5.09
N ALA A 515 -28.74 -3.52 -5.83
CA ALA A 515 -28.73 -3.49 -7.29
C ALA A 515 -29.46 -2.27 -7.85
N VAL A 516 -30.66 -1.98 -7.35
CA VAL A 516 -31.48 -0.82 -7.76
C VAL A 516 -30.72 0.48 -7.47
N LEU A 517 -30.17 0.66 -6.27
CA LEU A 517 -29.43 1.87 -5.93
C LEU A 517 -28.14 2.02 -6.76
N ALA A 518 -27.41 0.92 -6.98
CA ALA A 518 -26.21 0.92 -7.80
C ALA A 518 -26.53 1.26 -9.27
N LEU A 519 -27.63 0.70 -9.82
CA LEU A 519 -28.09 0.98 -11.17
C LEU A 519 -28.60 2.42 -11.28
N VAL A 520 -29.49 2.86 -10.41
CA VAL A 520 -30.04 4.22 -10.45
C VAL A 520 -28.91 5.24 -10.31
N ARG A 521 -28.04 5.11 -9.31
CA ARG A 521 -26.94 6.05 -9.12
C ARG A 521 -25.91 5.97 -10.24
N GLY A 522 -25.50 4.77 -10.65
CA GLY A 522 -24.50 4.56 -11.71
C GLY A 522 -24.99 5.01 -13.09
N LEU A 523 -26.17 4.58 -13.49
CA LEU A 523 -26.80 4.95 -14.75
C LEU A 523 -27.24 6.41 -14.77
N ALA A 524 -27.78 6.97 -13.68
CA ALA A 524 -28.12 8.39 -13.64
C ALA A 524 -26.87 9.26 -13.80
N THR A 525 -25.78 8.93 -13.09
CA THR A 525 -24.52 9.68 -13.21
C THR A 525 -23.98 9.60 -14.64
N GLY A 526 -23.92 8.39 -15.21
CA GLY A 526 -23.40 8.17 -16.56
C GLY A 526 -24.28 8.76 -17.67
N ALA A 527 -25.58 8.51 -17.62
CA ALA A 527 -26.54 9.02 -18.61
C ALA A 527 -26.68 10.53 -18.56
N LEU A 528 -26.67 11.14 -17.36
CA LEU A 528 -26.72 12.59 -17.23
C LEU A 528 -25.43 13.22 -17.77
N ALA A 529 -24.27 12.65 -17.48
CA ALA A 529 -23.00 13.15 -18.01
C ALA A 529 -22.86 12.97 -19.53
N GLN A 530 -23.34 11.85 -20.06
CA GLN A 530 -23.36 11.57 -21.50
C GLN A 530 -24.34 12.49 -22.23
N ARG A 531 -25.55 12.68 -21.68
CA ARG A 531 -26.61 13.47 -22.33
C ARG A 531 -26.33 14.96 -22.30
N LEU A 532 -25.76 15.47 -21.22
CA LEU A 532 -25.53 16.91 -21.07
C LEU A 532 -24.18 17.37 -21.60
N TRP A 533 -23.14 16.55 -21.46
CA TRP A 533 -21.76 16.97 -21.73
C TRP A 533 -21.02 16.02 -22.68
N SER A 534 -21.69 14.99 -23.21
CA SER A 534 -21.10 14.01 -24.15
C SER A 534 -19.82 13.35 -23.63
N VAL A 535 -19.73 13.17 -22.30
CA VAL A 535 -18.59 12.51 -21.66
C VAL A 535 -18.85 11.01 -21.56
N ASP A 536 -17.89 10.22 -22.06
CA ASP A 536 -17.95 8.77 -21.91
C ASP A 536 -17.83 8.38 -20.44
N TRP A 537 -18.65 7.42 -20.02
CA TRP A 537 -18.68 6.92 -18.66
C TRP A 537 -18.43 5.41 -18.64
N ARG A 538 -17.80 4.94 -17.56
CA ARG A 538 -17.61 3.51 -17.30
C ARG A 538 -18.06 3.19 -15.88
N LEU A 539 -18.67 2.03 -15.70
CA LEU A 539 -19.03 1.54 -14.38
C LEU A 539 -17.76 1.01 -13.69
N SER A 540 -17.45 1.56 -12.52
CA SER A 540 -16.21 1.28 -11.80
C SER A 540 -16.53 0.73 -10.41
N LEU A 541 -15.88 -0.37 -10.05
CA LEU A 541 -15.96 -0.94 -8.71
C LEU A 541 -15.10 -0.09 -7.76
N ARG A 542 -15.71 0.39 -6.67
CA ARG A 542 -15.04 1.14 -5.60
C ARG A 542 -14.93 0.25 -4.35
N PRO A 543 -13.77 -0.39 -4.10
CA PRO A 543 -13.61 -1.32 -2.99
C PRO A 543 -13.79 -0.65 -1.61
N GLY A 544 -13.50 0.66 -1.53
CA GLY A 544 -13.76 1.45 -0.31
C GLY A 544 -15.23 1.43 0.12
N GLY A 545 -16.17 1.22 -0.82
CA GLY A 545 -17.59 1.07 -0.50
C GLY A 545 -17.90 -0.16 0.36
N ILE A 546 -17.19 -1.27 0.15
CA ILE A 546 -17.34 -2.50 0.92
C ILE A 546 -16.72 -2.33 2.31
N LEU A 547 -15.57 -1.66 2.41
CA LEU A 547 -14.98 -1.35 3.71
C LEU A 547 -15.94 -0.50 4.56
N MET A 548 -16.56 0.51 3.96
CA MET A 548 -17.53 1.36 4.65
C MET A 548 -18.79 0.58 5.06
N LEU A 549 -19.19 -0.41 4.26
CA LEU A 549 -20.29 -1.32 4.58
C LEU A 549 -19.93 -2.20 5.79
N ILE A 550 -18.75 -2.83 5.79
CA ILE A 550 -18.25 -3.65 6.92
C ILE A 550 -18.21 -2.82 8.20
N VAL A 551 -17.62 -1.62 8.13
CA VAL A 551 -17.52 -0.69 9.27
C VAL A 551 -18.91 -0.27 9.75
N GLY A 552 -19.84 0.04 8.85
CA GLY A 552 -21.21 0.42 9.21
C GLY A 552 -21.98 -0.69 9.93
N VAL A 553 -21.83 -1.95 9.48
CA VAL A 553 -22.42 -3.12 10.14
C VAL A 553 -21.78 -3.37 11.51
N LEU A 554 -20.45 -3.26 11.59
CA LEU A 554 -19.72 -3.45 12.85
C LEU A 554 -20.13 -2.40 13.90
N ILE A 555 -20.17 -1.12 13.52
CA ILE A 555 -20.58 -0.02 14.40
C ILE A 555 -22.02 -0.23 14.87
N THR A 556 -22.93 -0.55 13.95
CA THR A 556 -24.33 -0.87 14.26
C THR A 556 -24.43 -1.94 15.34
N ARG A 557 -23.66 -3.03 15.21
CA ARG A 557 -23.70 -4.16 16.14
C ARG A 557 -23.05 -3.86 17.48
N LEU A 558 -21.91 -3.17 17.49
CA LEU A 558 -21.23 -2.78 18.72
C LEU A 558 -22.08 -1.79 19.55
N LEU A 559 -22.87 -0.95 18.89
CA LEU A 559 -23.72 0.05 19.55
C LEU A 559 -25.14 -0.44 19.83
N GLY A 560 -25.49 -1.67 19.44
CA GLY A 560 -26.84 -2.22 19.61
C GLY A 560 -27.91 -1.42 18.87
N LEU A 561 -27.59 -0.81 17.73
CA LEU A 561 -28.54 -0.01 16.96
C LEU A 561 -29.54 -0.94 16.24
N GLU A 562 -30.78 -0.93 16.71
CA GLU A 562 -31.89 -1.69 16.12
C GLU A 562 -32.95 -0.73 15.56
N PRO A 563 -33.21 -0.74 14.25
CA PRO A 563 -32.48 -1.41 13.16
C PRO A 563 -31.14 -0.74 12.83
N GLY A 564 -30.27 -1.50 12.16
CA GLY A 564 -28.95 -1.00 11.78
C GLY A 564 -28.89 -0.02 10.63
N ILE A 565 -27.83 0.79 10.61
CA ILE A 565 -27.61 1.80 9.58
C ILE A 565 -27.03 1.12 8.32
N LEU A 566 -27.79 1.15 7.22
CA LEU A 566 -27.43 0.52 5.94
C LEU A 566 -26.45 1.38 5.13
N LEU A 567 -25.17 1.40 5.52
CA LEU A 567 -24.13 2.19 4.87
C LEU A 567 -23.45 1.47 3.70
N GLY A 568 -22.76 2.23 2.85
CA GLY A 568 -21.85 1.72 1.81
C GLY A 568 -22.41 1.74 0.38
N VAL A 569 -21.59 2.24 -0.55
CA VAL A 569 -21.82 2.25 -1.99
C VAL A 569 -20.55 1.78 -2.69
N TRP A 570 -20.62 0.65 -3.38
CA TRP A 570 -19.45 0.01 -4.01
C TRP A 570 -19.46 0.09 -5.55
N LEU A 571 -20.59 0.48 -6.16
CA LEU A 571 -20.69 0.81 -7.58
C LEU A 571 -20.76 2.33 -7.78
N GLY A 572 -19.90 2.88 -8.62
CA GLY A 572 -19.97 4.27 -9.06
C GLY A 572 -19.67 4.40 -10.55
N ALA A 573 -20.17 5.45 -11.16
CA ALA A 573 -19.70 5.84 -12.49
C ALA A 573 -18.33 6.54 -12.34
N SER A 574 -17.35 6.11 -13.14
CA SER A 574 -16.14 6.89 -13.39
C SER A 574 -16.31 7.60 -14.72
N LEU A 575 -16.12 8.91 -14.70
CA LEU A 575 -16.14 9.76 -15.88
C LEU A 575 -14.76 9.70 -16.56
N SER A 576 -14.75 9.73 -17.89
CA SER A 576 -13.51 9.78 -18.68
C SER A 576 -12.82 11.14 -18.66
N ARG A 577 -13.53 12.19 -18.23
CA ARG A 577 -13.07 13.58 -18.16
C ARG A 577 -13.63 14.26 -16.93
N TYR A 578 -12.84 15.12 -16.28
CA TYR A 578 -13.33 16.01 -15.24
C TYR A 578 -14.32 17.03 -15.82
N LEU A 579 -15.41 17.28 -15.10
CA LEU A 579 -16.50 18.14 -15.57
C LEU A 579 -16.40 19.60 -15.12
N GLY A 580 -15.43 19.96 -14.27
CA GLY A 580 -15.44 21.25 -13.58
C GLY A 580 -16.15 21.17 -12.23
N VAL A 581 -15.66 21.88 -11.21
CA VAL A 581 -16.23 21.90 -9.84
C VAL A 581 -17.74 22.16 -9.87
N GLU A 582 -18.18 23.14 -10.66
CA GLU A 582 -19.60 23.51 -10.75
C GLU A 582 -20.47 22.42 -11.37
N ARG A 583 -20.05 21.81 -12.49
CA ARG A 583 -20.86 20.78 -13.17
C ARG A 583 -20.86 19.47 -12.41
N GLU A 584 -19.75 19.12 -11.76
CA GLU A 584 -19.71 18.00 -10.82
C GLU A 584 -20.65 18.25 -9.63
N ALA A 585 -20.69 19.46 -9.08
CA ALA A 585 -21.63 19.80 -8.02
C ALA A 585 -23.09 19.67 -8.49
N LYS A 586 -23.42 20.16 -9.70
CA LYS A 586 -24.74 19.98 -10.32
C LYS A 586 -25.08 18.49 -10.52
N LEU A 587 -24.12 17.68 -10.97
CA LEU A 587 -24.28 16.23 -11.15
C LEU A 587 -24.49 15.51 -9.82
N VAL A 588 -23.77 15.88 -8.77
CA VAL A 588 -23.95 15.34 -7.42
C VAL A 588 -25.32 15.74 -6.87
N LEU A 589 -25.74 17.01 -7.03
CA LEU A 589 -27.08 17.46 -6.61
C LEU A 589 -28.18 16.69 -7.33
N ALA A 590 -28.07 16.53 -8.66
CA ALA A 590 -29.04 15.80 -9.46
C ALA A 590 -29.12 14.32 -9.03
N THR A 591 -28.00 13.62 -8.93
CA THR A 591 -27.97 12.21 -8.53
C THR A 591 -28.43 12.00 -7.08
N THR A 592 -28.09 12.93 -6.19
CA THR A 592 -28.56 12.93 -4.80
C THR A 592 -30.06 13.12 -4.73
N SER A 593 -30.61 14.07 -5.48
CA SER A 593 -32.05 14.32 -5.55
C SER A 593 -32.81 13.11 -6.10
N MET A 594 -32.29 12.43 -7.13
CA MET A 594 -32.91 11.24 -7.71
C MET A 594 -32.95 10.05 -6.74
N VAL A 595 -31.85 9.78 -6.04
CA VAL A 595 -31.80 8.69 -5.05
C VAL A 595 -32.68 9.01 -3.83
N THR A 596 -32.73 10.28 -3.42
CA THR A 596 -33.63 10.72 -2.35
C THR A 596 -35.10 10.58 -2.77
N ALA A 597 -35.45 10.98 -3.99
CA ALA A 597 -36.78 10.80 -4.55
C ALA A 597 -37.17 9.31 -4.62
N LEU A 598 -36.24 8.43 -5.02
CA LEU A 598 -36.43 6.97 -4.98
C LEU A 598 -36.72 6.46 -3.56
N GLY A 599 -36.01 6.97 -2.55
CA GLY A 599 -36.25 6.61 -1.16
C GLY A 599 -37.63 7.01 -0.65
N LEU A 600 -38.05 8.23 -1.00
CA LEU A 600 -39.35 8.79 -0.65
C LEU A 600 -40.49 8.05 -1.37
N THR A 601 -40.34 7.71 -2.66
CA THR A 601 -41.34 6.93 -3.40
C THR A 601 -41.42 5.49 -2.88
N ALA A 602 -40.30 4.87 -2.53
CA ALA A 602 -40.29 3.58 -1.86
C ALA A 602 -41.00 3.63 -0.50
N TRP A 603 -40.88 4.73 0.25
CA TRP A 603 -41.57 4.89 1.54
C TRP A 603 -43.10 4.96 1.37
N LEU A 604 -43.57 5.61 0.30
CA LEU A 604 -44.98 5.56 -0.08
C LEU A 604 -45.41 4.13 -0.43
N GLY A 605 -44.60 3.41 -1.21
CA GLY A 605 -44.83 1.99 -1.53
C GLY A 605 -44.91 1.10 -0.27
N TYR A 606 -43.98 1.28 0.66
CA TYR A 606 -43.99 0.62 1.97
C TYR A 606 -45.30 0.90 2.72
N SER A 607 -45.74 2.16 2.75
CA SER A 607 -46.97 2.56 3.44
C SER A 607 -48.24 1.97 2.82
N LEU A 608 -48.24 1.74 1.49
CA LEU A 608 -49.35 1.10 0.79
C LEU A 608 -49.38 -0.42 1.00
N VAL A 609 -48.22 -1.05 1.08
CA VAL A 609 -48.10 -2.52 1.24
C VAL A 609 -48.31 -2.95 2.69
N THR A 610 -47.94 -2.14 3.67
CA THR A 610 -47.96 -2.51 5.10
C THR A 610 -49.33 -3.01 5.59
N PRO A 611 -50.47 -2.35 5.32
CA PRO A 611 -51.79 -2.85 5.76
C PRO A 611 -52.16 -4.21 5.14
N ILE A 612 -51.69 -4.47 3.92
CA ILE A 612 -51.93 -5.73 3.22
C ILE A 612 -51.07 -6.82 3.84
N ALA A 613 -49.79 -6.53 4.10
CA ALA A 613 -48.84 -7.43 4.74
C ALA A 613 -49.28 -7.86 6.15
N THR A 614 -49.91 -6.95 6.91
CA THR A 614 -50.47 -7.26 8.23
C THR A 614 -51.73 -8.11 8.18
N ALA A 615 -52.53 -7.99 7.12
CA ALA A 615 -53.80 -8.71 6.98
C ALA A 615 -53.61 -10.12 6.40
N ASP A 616 -52.71 -10.27 5.43
CA ASP A 616 -52.40 -11.54 4.76
C ASP A 616 -50.87 -11.64 4.52
N PRO A 617 -50.12 -12.16 5.51
CA PRO A 617 -48.67 -12.26 5.42
C PRO A 617 -48.26 -13.36 4.44
N GLY A 618 -48.11 -12.98 3.17
CA GLY A 618 -47.55 -13.84 2.12
C GLY A 618 -46.11 -13.47 1.78
N PHE A 619 -45.28 -14.48 1.44
CA PHE A 619 -43.88 -14.30 1.04
C PHE A 619 -43.64 -13.12 0.08
N GLY A 620 -44.44 -13.02 -1.00
CA GLY A 620 -44.26 -11.97 -2.01
C GLY A 620 -44.60 -10.57 -1.50
N ILE A 621 -45.61 -10.46 -0.63
CA ILE A 621 -46.05 -9.19 -0.03
C ILE A 621 -45.01 -8.72 0.99
N LEU A 622 -44.54 -9.63 1.84
CA LEU A 622 -43.49 -9.34 2.83
C LEU A 622 -42.15 -9.03 2.15
N LEU A 623 -41.80 -9.73 1.05
CA LEU A 623 -40.63 -9.40 0.25
C LEU A 623 -40.74 -7.99 -0.34
N ALA A 624 -41.91 -7.61 -0.88
CA ALA A 624 -42.14 -6.26 -1.38
C ALA A 624 -42.03 -5.21 -0.27
N GLN A 625 -42.61 -5.49 0.91
CA GLN A 625 -42.50 -4.63 2.08
C GLN A 625 -41.03 -4.43 2.49
N GLU A 626 -40.24 -5.50 2.56
CA GLU A 626 -38.80 -5.46 2.88
C GLU A 626 -37.98 -4.70 1.83
N VAL A 627 -38.28 -4.89 0.54
CA VAL A 627 -37.63 -4.15 -0.55
C VAL A 627 -37.91 -2.65 -0.39
N PHE A 628 -39.17 -2.26 -0.22
CA PHE A 628 -39.51 -0.84 -0.03
C PHE A 628 -38.86 -0.26 1.22
N ALA A 629 -38.91 -0.99 2.34
CA ALA A 629 -38.29 -0.56 3.59
C ALA A 629 -36.78 -0.36 3.45
N THR A 630 -36.08 -1.34 2.88
CA THR A 630 -34.62 -1.27 2.70
C THR A 630 -34.21 -0.20 1.68
N ILE A 631 -34.97 0.04 0.62
CA ILE A 631 -34.71 1.16 -0.32
C ILE A 631 -34.82 2.49 0.41
N THR A 632 -35.88 2.71 1.20
CA THR A 632 -36.07 3.93 1.99
C THR A 632 -34.93 4.14 2.98
N LEU A 633 -34.64 3.14 3.82
CA LEU A 633 -33.59 3.23 4.83
C LEU A 633 -32.22 3.49 4.19
N LYS A 634 -31.85 2.70 3.17
CA LYS A 634 -30.53 2.78 2.55
C LYS A 634 -30.33 4.08 1.77
N SER A 635 -31.32 4.54 1.00
CA SER A 635 -31.21 5.79 0.22
C SER A 635 -31.00 7.01 1.11
N LEU A 636 -31.75 7.12 2.21
CA LEU A 636 -31.65 8.24 3.15
C LEU A 636 -30.36 8.17 3.99
N ALA A 637 -30.00 6.98 4.50
CA ALA A 637 -28.78 6.81 5.30
C ALA A 637 -27.48 7.03 4.49
N THR A 638 -27.49 6.70 3.19
CA THR A 638 -26.30 6.79 2.34
C THR A 638 -25.74 8.23 2.25
N PHE A 639 -26.61 9.25 2.22
CA PHE A 639 -26.18 10.64 2.06
C PHE A 639 -25.70 11.30 3.34
N VAL A 640 -26.08 10.79 4.52
CA VAL A 640 -25.52 11.25 5.80
C VAL A 640 -24.00 11.13 5.80
N VAL A 641 -23.48 10.08 5.15
CA VAL A 641 -22.04 9.84 4.99
C VAL A 641 -21.51 10.44 3.69
N LEU A 642 -22.10 10.17 2.53
CA LEU A 642 -21.54 10.61 1.24
C LEU A 642 -21.47 12.13 1.06
N LEU A 643 -22.30 12.89 1.77
CA LEU A 643 -22.24 14.35 1.75
C LEU A 643 -21.31 14.93 2.83
N LEU A 644 -20.59 14.11 3.60
CA LEU A 644 -19.52 14.65 4.44
C LEU A 644 -18.45 15.30 3.57
N PRO A 645 -17.89 16.46 3.99
CA PRO A 645 -16.96 17.23 3.17
C PRO A 645 -15.53 16.65 3.24
N LEU A 646 -15.37 15.37 2.91
CA LEU A 646 -14.09 14.63 2.91
C LEU A 646 -13.61 14.41 1.46
N THR A 647 -12.30 14.44 1.21
CA THR A 647 -11.70 14.37 -0.15
C THR A 647 -12.18 13.25 -1.08
N PHE A 648 -12.71 12.16 -0.54
CA PHE A 648 -13.14 10.99 -1.31
C PHE A 648 -14.67 10.85 -1.44
N LEU A 649 -15.42 11.83 -0.94
CA LEU A 649 -16.87 11.83 -0.86
C LEU A 649 -17.47 12.97 -1.67
N ASP A 650 -18.71 12.78 -2.13
CA ASP A 650 -19.40 13.74 -3.00
C ASP A 650 -19.62 15.11 -2.30
N GLY A 651 -19.68 15.12 -0.96
CA GLY A 651 -19.82 16.33 -0.17
C GLY A 651 -18.68 17.34 -0.35
N LYS A 652 -17.46 16.87 -0.65
CA LYS A 652 -16.31 17.75 -0.93
C LYS A 652 -16.54 18.61 -2.16
N THR A 653 -17.06 18.01 -3.23
CA THR A 653 -17.39 18.69 -4.48
C THR A 653 -18.40 19.82 -4.26
N LEU A 654 -19.49 19.54 -3.51
CA LEU A 654 -20.48 20.58 -3.18
C LEU A 654 -19.87 21.68 -2.32
N TRP A 655 -19.03 21.33 -1.35
CA TRP A 655 -18.40 22.30 -0.47
C TRP A 655 -17.47 23.26 -1.24
N ASP A 656 -16.68 22.72 -2.18
CA ASP A 656 -15.76 23.50 -3.00
C ASP A 656 -16.49 24.45 -3.95
N TRP A 657 -17.67 24.04 -4.44
CA TRP A 657 -18.55 24.89 -5.24
C TRP A 657 -19.23 25.98 -4.38
N SER A 658 -19.92 25.59 -3.31
CA SER A 658 -20.62 26.51 -2.42
C SER A 658 -20.81 25.92 -1.03
N ARG A 659 -20.21 26.55 -0.01
CA ARG A 659 -20.35 26.16 1.40
C ARG A 659 -21.80 26.23 1.87
N ILE A 660 -22.53 27.24 1.40
CA ILE A 660 -23.94 27.44 1.73
C ILE A 660 -24.79 26.40 1.01
N GLY A 661 -24.53 26.16 -0.29
CA GLY A 661 -25.24 25.14 -1.06
C GLY A 661 -25.09 23.76 -0.43
N TRP A 662 -23.86 23.38 -0.08
CA TRP A 662 -23.58 22.17 0.68
C TRP A 662 -24.36 22.11 2.01
N PHE A 663 -24.32 23.18 2.81
CA PHE A 663 -24.97 23.21 4.12
C PHE A 663 -26.48 23.02 4.01
N VAL A 664 -27.12 23.72 3.07
CA VAL A 664 -28.56 23.61 2.81
C VAL A 664 -28.93 22.19 2.37
N THR A 665 -28.17 21.60 1.43
CA THR A 665 -28.43 20.22 0.95
C THR A 665 -28.25 19.20 2.08
N TYR A 666 -27.16 19.30 2.85
CA TYR A 666 -26.91 18.39 3.96
C TYR A 666 -27.97 18.53 5.04
N LEU A 667 -28.31 19.76 5.45
CA LEU A 667 -29.33 20.01 6.47
C LEU A 667 -30.70 19.48 6.04
N ALA A 668 -31.10 19.68 4.78
CA ALA A 668 -32.36 19.17 4.26
C ALA A 668 -32.43 17.63 4.30
N LEU A 669 -31.34 16.95 3.92
CA LEU A 669 -31.28 15.48 3.94
C LEU A 669 -31.17 14.91 5.35
N ALA A 670 -30.38 15.55 6.21
CA ALA A 670 -30.29 15.19 7.63
C ALA A 670 -31.64 15.38 8.33
N PHE A 671 -32.39 16.43 7.98
CA PHE A 671 -33.74 16.66 8.48
C PHE A 671 -34.71 15.57 8.01
N VAL A 672 -34.74 15.23 6.73
CA VAL A 672 -35.60 14.14 6.23
C VAL A 672 -35.22 12.78 6.80
N PHE A 673 -33.93 12.50 6.94
CA PHE A 673 -33.44 11.31 7.63
C PHE A 673 -33.91 11.29 9.10
N ALA A 674 -33.76 12.40 9.83
CA ALA A 674 -34.22 12.51 11.21
C ALA A 674 -35.73 12.43 11.38
N LEU A 675 -36.47 12.86 10.36
CA LEU A 675 -37.92 12.88 10.37
C LEU A 675 -38.51 11.50 10.02
N ILE A 676 -37.92 10.76 9.07
CA ILE A 676 -38.47 9.48 8.59
C ILE A 676 -37.81 8.27 9.25
N VAL A 677 -36.48 8.31 9.43
CA VAL A 677 -35.69 7.14 9.81
C VAL A 677 -35.41 7.07 11.31
N LEU A 678 -35.35 8.20 12.03
CA LEU A 678 -35.07 8.19 13.47
C LEU A 678 -36.25 7.88 14.40
N PRO A 679 -37.53 8.16 14.06
CA PRO A 679 -38.67 7.85 14.95
C PRO A 679 -39.03 6.36 15.08
N LEU A 680 -38.05 5.46 14.97
CA LEU A 680 -38.23 4.00 14.92
C LEU A 680 -38.94 3.50 16.20
N PRO A 681 -40.03 2.72 16.07
CA PRO A 681 -40.83 2.24 17.19
C PRO A 681 -40.19 1.08 18.00
N GLY A 682 -38.87 0.85 17.90
CA GLY A 682 -38.16 -0.18 18.66
C GLY A 682 -37.83 0.20 20.11
N GLN A 683 -37.00 -0.61 20.79
CA GLN A 683 -36.56 -0.49 22.21
C GLN A 683 -36.02 0.90 22.63
N TRP A 684 -35.84 1.84 21.70
CA TRP A 684 -35.66 3.28 21.92
C TRP A 684 -36.68 3.90 22.88
N SER A 685 -37.89 3.33 22.96
CA SER A 685 -38.93 3.74 23.91
C SER A 685 -38.72 3.22 25.34
N GLN A 686 -37.88 2.19 25.54
CA GLN A 686 -37.54 1.64 26.85
C GLN A 686 -36.19 2.13 27.40
N LEU A 687 -35.35 2.77 26.58
CA LEU A 687 -34.27 3.60 27.12
C LEU A 687 -34.90 4.85 27.70
N GLU A 688 -34.78 5.07 29.01
CA GLU A 688 -35.29 6.27 29.69
C GLU A 688 -34.70 7.58 29.12
N THR A 689 -33.62 7.52 28.34
CA THR A 689 -33.02 8.68 27.66
C THR A 689 -32.39 8.34 26.29
N PRO A 690 -33.16 8.25 25.18
CA PRO A 690 -32.63 8.05 23.83
C PRO A 690 -31.68 9.18 23.36
N THR A 691 -31.77 10.36 24.00
CA THR A 691 -30.87 11.50 23.79
C THR A 691 -29.44 11.25 24.28
N VAL A 692 -29.25 10.49 25.37
CA VAL A 692 -27.91 10.22 25.92
C VAL A 692 -27.12 9.28 25.01
N LEU A 693 -27.77 8.24 24.48
CA LEU A 693 -27.16 7.35 23.48
C LEU A 693 -26.74 8.15 22.25
N LEU A 694 -27.63 9.00 21.73
CA LEU A 694 -27.36 9.82 20.56
C LEU A 694 -26.20 10.81 20.78
N VAL A 695 -26.18 11.48 21.95
CA VAL A 695 -25.07 12.35 22.37
C VAL A 695 -23.78 11.55 22.58
N SER A 696 -23.83 10.32 23.09
CA SER A 696 -22.63 9.49 23.28
C SER A 696 -22.04 9.01 21.95
N VAL A 697 -22.87 8.67 20.96
CA VAL A 697 -22.40 8.22 19.64
C VAL A 697 -21.78 9.39 18.88
N PHE A 698 -22.49 10.52 18.80
CA PHE A 698 -21.96 11.71 18.11
C PHE A 698 -20.81 12.35 18.86
N GLY A 699 -20.88 12.42 20.19
CA GLY A 699 -19.80 12.92 21.05
C GLY A 699 -18.57 12.03 20.99
N GLY A 700 -18.74 10.70 20.98
CA GLY A 700 -17.64 9.74 20.83
C GLY A 700 -16.93 9.87 19.49
N PHE A 701 -17.67 10.03 18.39
CA PHE A 701 -17.09 10.33 17.08
C PHE A 701 -16.31 11.64 17.07
N ALA A 702 -16.86 12.69 17.68
CA ALA A 702 -16.19 13.99 17.80
C ALA A 702 -14.89 13.88 18.61
N LEU A 703 -14.93 13.21 19.76
CA LEU A 703 -13.76 12.97 20.60
C LEU A 703 -12.68 12.15 19.89
N LEU A 704 -13.06 11.09 19.19
CA LEU A 704 -12.13 10.25 18.43
C LEU A 704 -11.45 11.06 17.32
N SER A 705 -12.24 11.84 16.57
CA SER A 705 -11.72 12.70 15.51
C SER A 705 -10.76 13.76 16.06
N LEU A 706 -11.08 14.36 17.21
CA LEU A 706 -10.21 15.31 17.91
C LEU A 706 -8.94 14.65 18.45
N ALA A 707 -9.04 13.43 19.00
CA ALA A 707 -7.90 12.67 19.51
C ALA A 707 -6.92 12.30 18.40
N VAL A 708 -7.42 11.85 17.24
CA VAL A 708 -6.60 11.58 16.06
C VAL A 708 -5.89 12.86 15.59
N TRP A 709 -6.63 13.96 15.46
CA TRP A 709 -6.05 15.26 15.10
C TRP A 709 -4.96 15.69 16.09
N ALA A 710 -5.23 15.59 17.39
CA ALA A 710 -4.31 15.98 18.44
C ALA A 710 -3.05 15.11 18.44
N TRP A 711 -3.18 13.80 18.26
CA TRP A 711 -2.06 12.85 18.18
C TRP A 711 -1.09 13.19 17.05
N PHE A 712 -1.60 13.44 15.83
CA PHE A 712 -0.76 13.81 14.70
C PHE A 712 -0.10 15.17 14.89
N ARG A 713 -0.84 16.15 15.42
CA ARG A 713 -0.30 17.49 15.70
C ARG A 713 0.81 17.48 16.75
N MET A 714 0.69 16.64 17.78
CA MET A 714 1.70 16.52 18.85
C MET A 714 2.95 15.75 18.41
N ARG A 715 2.80 14.73 17.55
CA ARG A 715 3.92 13.90 17.07
C ARG A 715 4.74 14.55 15.94
N TYR A 716 4.15 15.48 15.20
CA TYR A 716 4.79 16.13 14.05
C TYR A 716 4.55 17.65 14.04
N PRO A 717 5.26 18.42 14.88
CA PRO A 717 5.19 19.87 14.82
C PRO A 717 5.63 20.38 13.43
N PRO A 718 4.99 21.42 12.88
CA PRO A 718 5.31 21.94 11.56
C PRO A 718 6.78 22.37 11.51
N SER A 719 7.50 21.94 10.47
CA SER A 719 8.87 22.38 10.26
C SER A 719 8.89 23.90 10.05
N PRO A 720 9.90 24.62 10.58
CA PRO A 720 9.98 26.08 10.52
C PRO A 720 10.02 26.66 9.09
N ALA A 721 10.17 25.81 8.06
CA ALA A 721 10.09 26.19 6.65
C ALA A 721 8.67 26.60 6.21
N ALA A 722 7.62 26.04 6.82
CA ALA A 722 6.22 26.33 6.43
C ALA A 722 5.72 27.71 6.91
N VAL A 723 6.38 28.29 7.92
CA VAL A 723 6.00 29.61 8.48
C VAL A 723 6.46 30.76 7.57
N ARG A 724 7.54 30.57 6.80
CA ARG A 724 8.10 31.59 5.90
C ARG A 724 7.34 31.79 4.57
N ARG A 725 6.40 30.89 4.21
CA ARG A 725 5.54 31.04 3.01
C ARG A 725 4.15 31.63 3.32
N ARG A 726 3.86 31.95 4.59
CA ARG A 726 2.59 32.56 5.02
C ARG A 726 2.72 33.99 5.53
N GLN A 727 3.94 34.54 5.51
CA GLN A 727 4.18 35.98 5.45
C GLN A 727 4.50 36.32 4.00
#